data_AF-A0A2Z6RVM0-F1
#
_entry.id   AF-A0A2Z6RVM0-F1
#
_cell.length_a   1.000
_cell.length_b   1.000
_cell.length_c   1.000
_cell.angle_alpha   90.00
_cell.angle_beta   90.00
_cell.angle_gamma   90.00
#
_symmetry.space_group_name_H-M   'P 1'
#
loop_
_entity.id
_entity.type
_entity.pdbx_description
1 polymer ?
#
loop_
_entity_poly.entity_id
_entity_poly.type
_entity_poly.pdbx_seq_one_letter_code
_entity_poly.pdbx_strand_id
1 'polypeptide(L)'
;MSLAPVQIFKDEATEERAENARLSSFVGAIAIGDLVKSTLGPKGMDKILQSMTQGDIMVTNDGATILKNIALDNAAAKVLVNISKVQDDEVGDGTTSVCVLAAELLREAEKLVNRKIHPQTIIEGYRIASAVAFKALEASAVDNGANPENFRRDLINIARTTLSSKVLSQDKDYFANLAVDAVLRLKGSTNLEHIQIIKKVGGRLIDSYLDEGFILDKKIGVNQPKRIENAKILIANTPMDTDKIKIFGARVRVDATGKLAELERAERDKMKEKVEKIKSHGINCFVNRQLIYNWPEQLFADSSIMSIEHADFDGVERLALVTGGEIASTFDHPELVKLGHCDLIEETIIGEDKLIKFSGVAAGEACTIVLRGATNQLLDEAERSLHDALSVLSQTVKETRTVLGGGCSEMLMSKVVDEIAAKTAGKKAIAIESFAKALRQIPTILADNAGYDSADLVSRLRAAHNEGKSTYGLDMENNNIGDMRENGVTESFKLKQQILISASEAAEMILRVDDIIRCAPSVLCCCKKFFVSVMSSETKAKTPSGNSKIDRRAKGSLNSYLIIYNAASWAGWTFVLTVSVLELFKNGGDVTKLYDTIGWTLTLVQTCAILEIFHILLGLVRSPLITTMIQVASRLILVWLIVYKFPEVRSHWAFTSMTIAWSIIECIRYAFYGLNLMGSQPEWLLWCRYTFFFILYPVGAGSESILVFESLPFAIKISQSYYWILVTLLLIYVPGFYIMYTHMISQRRKTFGKGKVKKN
;
A
#
# COMPACT_ATOMS: atom_id res chain seq x y z
N MET A 1 -5.65 -45.66 -32.87
CA MET A 1 -4.90 -44.76 -31.96
C MET A 1 -5.70 -43.48 -31.80
N SER A 2 -6.47 -43.34 -30.72
CA SER A 2 -7.06 -42.05 -30.35
C SER A 2 -5.94 -41.18 -29.80
N LEU A 3 -5.60 -40.09 -30.49
CA LEU A 3 -4.70 -39.07 -29.96
C LEU A 3 -5.31 -38.53 -28.66
N ALA A 4 -4.72 -38.91 -27.53
CA ALA A 4 -5.03 -38.27 -26.27
C ALA A 4 -4.67 -36.77 -26.37
N PRO A 5 -5.51 -35.84 -25.88
CA PRO A 5 -5.23 -34.41 -25.96
C PRO A 5 -3.91 -34.10 -25.24
N VAL A 6 -2.98 -33.46 -25.94
CA VAL A 6 -1.71 -32.99 -25.37
C VAL A 6 -2.03 -31.84 -24.42
N GLN A 7 -1.82 -32.06 -23.13
CA GLN A 7 -2.02 -31.05 -22.11
C GLN A 7 -0.86 -30.03 -22.17
N ILE A 8 -1.16 -28.80 -22.62
CA ILE A 8 -0.16 -27.71 -22.79
C ILE A 8 0.12 -27.00 -21.46
N PHE A 9 -0.89 -26.83 -20.60
CA PHE A 9 -0.79 -26.09 -19.34
C PHE A 9 -0.68 -27.01 -18.12
N LYS A 10 -0.03 -26.52 -17.06
CA LYS A 10 0.05 -27.20 -15.76
C LYS A 10 -1.34 -27.42 -15.15
N ASP A 11 -1.47 -28.46 -14.32
CA ASP A 11 -2.69 -28.70 -13.55
C ASP A 11 -3.10 -27.46 -12.72
N GLU A 12 -4.41 -27.19 -12.64
CA GLU A 12 -5.03 -25.97 -12.08
C GLU A 12 -4.86 -24.66 -12.89
N ALA A 13 -4.14 -24.65 -14.00
CA ALA A 13 -4.19 -23.50 -14.92
C ALA A 13 -5.54 -23.49 -15.66
N THR A 14 -6.12 -22.30 -15.81
CA THR A 14 -7.37 -22.13 -16.57
C THR A 14 -7.12 -21.24 -17.78
N GLU A 15 -7.72 -21.62 -18.90
CA GLU A 15 -7.67 -20.88 -20.14
C GLU A 15 -9.11 -20.65 -20.61
N GLU A 16 -9.49 -19.38 -20.69
CA GLU A 16 -10.72 -18.95 -21.34
C GLU A 16 -10.33 -18.44 -22.74
N ARG A 17 -10.86 -19.06 -23.80
CA ARG A 17 -10.53 -18.69 -25.18
C ARG A 17 -11.62 -17.89 -25.89
N ALA A 18 -11.19 -16.97 -26.73
CA ALA A 18 -12.00 -16.18 -27.66
C ALA A 18 -13.34 -15.69 -27.08
N GLU A 19 -14.44 -16.37 -27.39
CA GLU A 19 -15.80 -15.96 -26.99
C GLU A 19 -15.99 -16.03 -25.47
N ASN A 20 -15.44 -17.04 -24.82
CA ASN A 20 -15.54 -17.19 -23.36
C ASN A 20 -14.72 -16.12 -22.63
N ALA A 21 -13.52 -15.81 -23.11
CA ALA A 21 -12.69 -14.75 -22.53
C ALA A 21 -13.32 -13.36 -22.72
N ARG A 22 -13.93 -13.10 -23.89
CA ARG A 22 -14.69 -11.86 -24.13
C ARG A 22 -15.90 -11.75 -23.21
N LEU A 23 -16.70 -12.81 -23.09
CA LEU A 23 -17.87 -12.83 -22.22
C LEU A 23 -17.47 -12.62 -20.75
N SER A 24 -16.44 -13.31 -20.29
CA SER A 24 -15.86 -13.14 -18.94
C SER A 24 -15.39 -11.71 -18.70
N SER A 25 -14.76 -11.08 -19.70
CA SER A 25 -14.32 -9.69 -19.63
C SER A 25 -15.48 -8.70 -19.57
N PHE A 26 -16.50 -8.87 -20.42
CA PHE A 26 -17.69 -8.01 -20.41
C PHE A 26 -18.46 -8.14 -19.10
N VAL A 27 -18.73 -9.36 -18.65
CA VAL A 27 -19.42 -9.61 -17.37
C VAL A 27 -18.66 -8.97 -16.21
N GLY A 28 -17.33 -9.10 -16.17
CA GLY A 28 -16.51 -8.48 -15.14
C GLY A 28 -16.60 -6.95 -15.14
N ALA A 29 -16.46 -6.33 -16.31
CA ALA A 29 -16.52 -4.88 -16.44
C ALA A 29 -17.93 -4.31 -16.15
N ILE A 30 -18.96 -4.96 -16.68
CA ILE A 30 -20.36 -4.57 -16.50
C ILE A 30 -20.77 -4.70 -15.03
N ALA A 31 -20.39 -5.80 -14.35
CA ALA A 31 -20.70 -5.98 -12.94
C ALA A 31 -20.09 -4.88 -12.05
N ILE A 32 -18.89 -4.42 -12.38
CA ILE A 32 -18.25 -3.29 -11.68
C ILE A 32 -18.97 -1.98 -11.95
N GLY A 33 -19.32 -1.70 -13.22
CA GLY A 33 -20.09 -0.52 -13.58
C GLY A 33 -21.44 -0.48 -12.86
N ASP A 34 -22.18 -1.59 -12.86
CA ASP A 34 -23.49 -1.70 -12.21
C ASP A 34 -23.39 -1.61 -10.68
N LEU A 35 -22.26 -2.02 -10.07
CA LEU A 35 -22.03 -1.89 -8.63
C LEU A 35 -21.91 -0.44 -8.18
N VAL A 36 -21.20 0.39 -8.95
CA VAL A 36 -20.96 1.81 -8.62
C VAL A 36 -22.01 2.74 -9.22
N LYS A 37 -22.81 2.27 -10.19
CA LYS A 37 -23.86 3.03 -10.89
C LYS A 37 -24.76 3.84 -9.94
N SER A 38 -25.16 3.25 -8.82
CA SER A 38 -26.06 3.90 -7.87
C SER A 38 -25.43 5.06 -7.09
N THR A 39 -24.11 5.22 -7.10
CA THR A 39 -23.45 6.35 -6.40
C THR A 39 -23.40 7.60 -7.27
N LEU A 40 -23.70 7.49 -8.57
CA LEU A 40 -23.62 8.59 -9.52
C LEU A 40 -24.78 9.60 -9.35
N GLY A 41 -24.44 10.89 -9.28
CA GLY A 41 -25.41 11.99 -9.35
C GLY A 41 -25.86 12.54 -7.99
N PRO A 42 -26.57 13.67 -7.98
CA PRO A 42 -26.91 14.39 -6.75
C PRO A 42 -27.83 13.61 -5.80
N LYS A 43 -28.59 12.65 -6.33
CA LYS A 43 -29.41 11.70 -5.53
C LYS A 43 -28.77 10.30 -5.50
N GLY A 44 -27.45 10.23 -5.63
CA GLY A 44 -26.68 9.00 -5.50
C GLY A 44 -26.77 8.42 -4.08
N MET A 45 -26.62 7.10 -3.98
CA MET A 45 -26.74 6.34 -2.74
C MET A 45 -25.37 5.83 -2.29
N ASP A 46 -25.09 5.95 -0.99
CA ASP A 46 -23.84 5.47 -0.40
C ASP A 46 -23.79 3.95 -0.28
N LYS A 47 -22.56 3.41 -0.21
CA LYS A 47 -22.29 2.00 0.02
C LYS A 47 -21.66 1.79 1.39
N ILE A 48 -22.13 0.75 2.07
CA ILE A 48 -21.52 0.27 3.32
C ILE A 48 -20.54 -0.84 2.98
N LEU A 49 -19.27 -0.62 3.31
CA LEU A 49 -18.18 -1.56 3.16
C LEU A 49 -17.77 -2.06 4.54
N GLN A 50 -17.70 -3.37 4.71
CA GLN A 50 -17.27 -3.99 5.96
C GLN A 50 -16.08 -4.90 5.72
N SER A 51 -14.98 -4.64 6.43
CA SER A 51 -13.81 -5.50 6.35
C SER A 51 -14.00 -6.77 7.17
N MET A 52 -13.85 -7.93 6.54
CA MET A 52 -13.93 -9.24 7.19
C MET A 52 -12.84 -9.46 8.26
N THR A 53 -11.75 -8.69 8.22
CA THR A 53 -10.59 -8.88 9.11
C THR A 53 -10.65 -8.02 10.36
N GLN A 54 -11.11 -6.77 10.25
CA GLN A 54 -11.08 -5.80 11.35
C GLN A 54 -12.48 -5.45 11.87
N GLY A 55 -13.54 -5.84 11.17
CA GLY A 55 -14.91 -5.45 11.51
C GLY A 55 -15.21 -3.96 11.32
N ASP A 56 -14.26 -3.19 10.78
CA ASP A 56 -14.40 -1.77 10.50
C ASP A 56 -15.46 -1.56 9.40
N ILE A 57 -16.33 -0.57 9.64
CA ILE A 57 -17.47 -0.23 8.80
C ILE A 57 -17.21 1.15 8.22
N MET A 58 -17.16 1.19 6.90
CA MET A 58 -16.94 2.40 6.14
C MET A 58 -18.17 2.66 5.26
N VAL A 59 -18.76 3.84 5.39
CA VAL A 59 -19.83 4.30 4.50
C VAL A 59 -19.20 5.26 3.51
N THR A 60 -19.42 5.06 2.21
CA THR A 60 -18.85 5.95 1.21
C THR A 60 -19.62 6.02 -0.10
N ASN A 61 -19.58 7.18 -0.74
CA ASN A 61 -20.12 7.42 -2.08
C ASN A 61 -19.05 7.29 -3.18
N ASP A 62 -17.77 7.47 -2.83
CA ASP A 62 -16.67 7.53 -3.80
C ASP A 62 -16.41 6.16 -4.47
N GLY A 63 -16.51 6.16 -5.79
CA GLY A 63 -16.31 4.98 -6.62
C GLY A 63 -14.92 4.38 -6.49
N ALA A 64 -13.87 5.22 -6.39
CA ALA A 64 -12.50 4.70 -6.29
C ALA A 64 -12.30 3.98 -4.95
N THR A 65 -12.79 4.54 -3.85
CA THR A 65 -12.73 3.95 -2.51
C THR A 65 -13.51 2.64 -2.44
N ILE A 66 -14.70 2.57 -3.05
CA ILE A 66 -15.48 1.33 -3.17
C ILE A 66 -14.66 0.26 -3.88
N LEU A 67 -14.14 0.57 -5.07
CA LEU A 67 -13.44 -0.39 -5.92
C LEU A 67 -12.08 -0.84 -5.37
N LYS A 68 -11.38 0.02 -4.62
CA LYS A 68 -10.11 -0.31 -3.94
C LYS A 68 -10.30 -1.35 -2.83
N ASN A 69 -11.45 -1.34 -2.15
CA ASN A 69 -11.72 -2.19 -0.98
C ASN A 69 -12.40 -3.52 -1.33
N ILE A 70 -13.00 -3.66 -2.51
CA ILE A 70 -13.67 -4.90 -2.91
C ILE A 70 -12.65 -5.93 -3.42
N ALA A 71 -12.78 -7.17 -2.96
CA ALA A 71 -11.98 -8.28 -3.45
C ALA A 71 -12.50 -8.76 -4.83
N LEU A 72 -11.70 -8.54 -5.87
CA LEU A 72 -12.05 -8.91 -7.24
C LEU A 72 -11.03 -9.90 -7.82
N ASP A 73 -11.53 -10.92 -8.51
CA ASP A 73 -10.69 -11.91 -9.21
C ASP A 73 -10.61 -11.67 -10.72
N ASN A 74 -11.69 -11.18 -11.32
CA ASN A 74 -11.79 -10.94 -12.75
C ASN A 74 -10.75 -9.89 -13.22
N ALA A 75 -10.05 -10.20 -14.33
CA ALA A 75 -8.99 -9.34 -14.86
C ALA A 75 -9.52 -8.02 -15.42
N ALA A 76 -10.62 -8.04 -16.18
CA ALA A 76 -11.24 -6.84 -16.74
C ALA A 76 -11.78 -5.92 -15.64
N ALA A 77 -12.34 -6.49 -14.58
CA ALA A 77 -12.76 -5.73 -13.40
C ALA A 77 -11.58 -4.98 -12.75
N LYS A 78 -10.41 -5.63 -12.63
CA LYS A 78 -9.18 -4.98 -12.11
C LYS A 78 -8.68 -3.85 -13.01
N VAL A 79 -8.84 -3.97 -14.33
CA VAL A 79 -8.53 -2.88 -15.26
C VAL A 79 -9.39 -1.66 -14.93
N LEU A 80 -10.70 -1.82 -14.75
CA LEU A 80 -11.58 -0.70 -14.37
C LEU A 80 -11.23 -0.11 -12.99
N VAL A 81 -10.90 -0.94 -12.00
CA VAL A 81 -10.46 -0.48 -10.67
C VAL A 81 -9.21 0.39 -10.77
N ASN A 82 -8.22 -0.04 -11.57
CA ASN A 82 -7.00 0.75 -11.78
C ASN A 82 -7.29 2.07 -12.49
N ILE A 83 -8.24 2.10 -13.43
CA ILE A 83 -8.63 3.33 -14.13
C ILE A 83 -9.36 4.29 -13.20
N SER A 84 -10.23 3.78 -12.32
CA SER A 84 -10.84 4.58 -11.26
C SER A 84 -9.79 5.22 -10.36
N LYS A 85 -8.74 4.45 -10.00
CA LYS A 85 -7.61 4.97 -9.23
C LYS A 85 -6.82 6.05 -9.99
N VAL A 86 -6.55 5.86 -11.29
CA VAL A 86 -5.85 6.87 -12.09
C VAL A 86 -6.67 8.17 -12.18
N GLN A 87 -7.99 8.07 -12.30
CA GLN A 87 -8.89 9.22 -12.29
C GLN A 87 -8.83 9.98 -10.96
N ASP A 88 -8.83 9.24 -9.85
CA ASP A 88 -8.68 9.77 -8.49
C ASP A 88 -7.32 10.47 -8.30
N ASP A 89 -6.22 9.86 -8.77
CA ASP A 89 -4.87 10.42 -8.63
C ASP A 89 -4.67 11.69 -9.51
N GLU A 90 -5.29 11.78 -10.70
CA GLU A 90 -5.08 12.88 -11.66
C GLU A 90 -6.02 14.09 -11.47
N VAL A 91 -7.27 13.83 -11.07
CA VAL A 91 -8.33 14.86 -10.94
C VAL A 91 -8.99 14.85 -9.57
N GLY A 92 -9.11 13.68 -8.93
CA GLY A 92 -9.73 13.51 -7.61
C GLY A 92 -11.27 13.52 -7.61
N ASP A 93 -11.91 13.49 -8.77
CA ASP A 93 -13.37 13.33 -8.91
C ASP A 93 -13.68 12.60 -10.23
N GLY A 94 -14.93 12.20 -10.42
CA GLY A 94 -15.39 11.46 -11.61
C GLY A 94 -15.00 9.98 -11.61
N THR A 95 -14.58 9.46 -10.45
CA THR A 95 -14.17 8.06 -10.23
C THR A 95 -15.27 7.07 -10.60
N THR A 96 -16.53 7.40 -10.28
CA THR A 96 -17.71 6.62 -10.68
C THR A 96 -18.02 6.81 -12.17
N SER A 97 -18.00 8.05 -12.65
CA SER A 97 -18.33 8.40 -14.04
C SER A 97 -17.45 7.66 -15.05
N VAL A 98 -16.14 7.56 -14.78
CA VAL A 98 -15.20 6.84 -15.67
C VAL A 98 -15.50 5.34 -15.72
N CYS A 99 -15.81 4.71 -14.58
CA CYS A 99 -16.13 3.28 -14.51
C CYS A 99 -17.46 2.97 -15.20
N VAL A 100 -18.48 3.79 -14.97
CA VAL A 100 -19.80 3.64 -15.58
C VAL A 100 -19.72 3.82 -17.09
N LEU A 101 -19.05 4.88 -17.58
CA LEU A 101 -18.90 5.12 -19.01
C LEU A 101 -18.14 3.98 -19.71
N ALA A 102 -17.05 3.50 -19.10
CA ALA A 102 -16.29 2.36 -19.63
C ALA A 102 -17.13 1.08 -19.67
N ALA A 103 -17.93 0.81 -18.64
CA ALA A 103 -18.81 -0.34 -18.58
C ALA A 103 -19.94 -0.26 -19.63
N GLU A 104 -20.56 0.90 -19.82
CA GLU A 104 -21.61 1.08 -20.83
C GLU A 104 -21.06 1.03 -22.27
N LEU A 105 -19.84 1.52 -22.50
CA LEU A 105 -19.14 1.32 -23.78
C LEU A 105 -18.91 -0.16 -24.10
N LEU A 106 -18.56 -0.96 -23.09
CA LEU A 106 -18.36 -2.41 -23.21
C LEU A 106 -19.68 -3.15 -23.38
N ARG A 107 -20.75 -2.72 -22.69
CA ARG A 107 -22.12 -3.26 -22.85
C ARG A 107 -22.63 -3.07 -24.28
N GLU A 108 -22.42 -1.89 -24.86
CA GLU A 108 -22.75 -1.65 -26.26
C GLU A 108 -21.86 -2.45 -27.21
N ALA A 109 -20.57 -2.60 -26.90
CA ALA A 109 -19.67 -3.41 -27.70
C ALA A 109 -20.04 -4.90 -27.68
N GLU A 110 -20.50 -5.45 -26.56
CA GLU A 110 -21.00 -6.82 -26.45
C GLU A 110 -22.13 -7.07 -27.45
N LYS A 111 -23.09 -6.15 -27.58
CA LYS A 111 -24.19 -6.23 -28.56
C LYS A 111 -23.67 -6.30 -30.00
N LEU A 112 -22.62 -5.53 -30.31
CA LEU A 112 -22.00 -5.52 -31.64
C LEU A 112 -21.21 -6.80 -31.94
N VAL A 113 -20.48 -7.32 -30.95
CA VAL A 113 -19.77 -8.60 -31.05
C VAL A 113 -20.76 -9.75 -31.27
N ASN A 114 -21.89 -9.75 -30.57
CA ASN A 114 -22.96 -10.72 -30.75
C ASN A 114 -23.58 -10.67 -32.17
N ARG A 115 -23.59 -9.49 -32.80
CA ARG A 115 -23.94 -9.29 -34.22
C ARG A 115 -22.81 -9.65 -35.20
N LYS A 116 -21.76 -10.33 -34.73
CA LYS A 116 -20.59 -10.78 -35.51
C LYS A 116 -19.80 -9.63 -36.16
N ILE A 117 -19.73 -8.48 -35.50
CA ILE A 117 -18.78 -7.41 -35.86
C ILE A 117 -17.45 -7.70 -35.16
N HIS A 118 -16.35 -7.62 -35.91
CA HIS A 118 -15.01 -7.89 -35.38
C HIS A 118 -14.61 -6.83 -34.33
N PRO A 119 -14.05 -7.20 -33.16
CA PRO A 119 -13.66 -6.25 -32.11
C PRO A 119 -12.75 -5.12 -32.60
N GLN A 120 -11.78 -5.42 -33.47
CA GLN A 120 -10.91 -4.42 -34.07
C GLN A 120 -11.67 -3.32 -34.84
N THR A 121 -12.76 -3.67 -35.52
CA THR A 121 -13.60 -2.69 -36.23
C THR A 121 -14.38 -1.81 -35.26
N ILE A 122 -14.79 -2.36 -34.12
CA ILE A 122 -15.45 -1.60 -33.03
C ILE A 122 -14.45 -0.61 -32.44
N ILE A 123 -13.22 -1.05 -32.15
CA ILE A 123 -12.13 -0.21 -31.64
C ILE A 123 -11.84 0.96 -32.59
N GLU A 124 -11.75 0.70 -33.90
CA GLU A 124 -11.55 1.75 -34.90
C GLU A 124 -12.71 2.78 -34.90
N GLY A 125 -13.96 2.32 -34.76
CA GLY A 125 -15.12 3.20 -34.62
C GLY A 125 -15.06 4.02 -33.32
N TYR A 126 -14.74 3.41 -32.19
CA TYR A 126 -14.64 4.07 -30.88
C TYR A 126 -13.53 5.12 -30.84
N ARG A 127 -12.39 4.87 -31.49
CA ARG A 127 -11.31 5.86 -31.61
C ARG A 127 -11.75 7.11 -32.38
N ILE A 128 -12.48 6.92 -33.49
CA ILE A 128 -13.03 8.04 -34.26
C ILE A 128 -14.05 8.80 -33.42
N ALA A 129 -14.98 8.08 -32.76
CA ALA A 129 -16.00 8.69 -31.91
C ALA A 129 -15.41 9.48 -30.73
N SER A 130 -14.42 8.91 -30.04
CA SER A 130 -13.73 9.53 -28.90
C SER A 130 -13.01 10.82 -29.30
N ALA A 131 -12.27 10.80 -30.42
CA ALA A 131 -11.57 11.99 -30.92
C ALA A 131 -12.53 13.12 -31.31
N VAL A 132 -13.70 12.78 -31.84
CA VAL A 132 -14.75 13.72 -32.22
C VAL A 132 -15.44 14.29 -30.99
N ALA A 133 -15.82 13.42 -30.05
CA ALA A 133 -16.42 13.82 -28.79
C ALA A 133 -15.51 14.77 -28.01
N PHE A 134 -14.21 14.48 -27.98
CA PHE A 134 -13.22 15.35 -27.35
C PHE A 134 -13.17 16.75 -27.99
N LYS A 135 -13.16 16.83 -29.32
CA LYS A 135 -13.20 18.13 -30.02
C LYS A 135 -14.47 18.92 -29.75
N ALA A 136 -15.61 18.24 -29.65
CA ALA A 136 -16.88 18.88 -29.30
C ALA A 136 -16.86 19.43 -27.87
N LEU A 137 -16.29 18.67 -26.94
CA LEU A 137 -16.11 19.10 -25.55
C LEU A 137 -15.19 20.34 -25.47
N GLU A 138 -14.05 20.32 -26.16
CA GLU A 138 -13.10 21.44 -26.22
C GLU A 138 -13.74 22.70 -26.81
N ALA A 139 -14.53 22.57 -27.88
CA ALA A 139 -15.24 23.70 -28.49
C ALA A 139 -16.34 24.30 -27.58
N SER A 140 -16.88 23.50 -26.64
CA SER A 140 -17.91 23.94 -25.70
C SER A 140 -17.38 24.58 -24.41
N ALA A 141 -16.06 24.46 -24.17
CA ALA A 141 -15.43 24.93 -22.95
C ALA A 141 -15.41 26.46 -22.87
N VAL A 142 -15.63 27.00 -21.68
CA VAL A 142 -15.55 28.44 -21.39
C VAL A 142 -14.42 28.70 -20.42
N ASP A 143 -13.58 29.69 -20.75
CA ASP A 143 -12.49 30.13 -19.89
C ASP A 143 -12.81 31.50 -19.28
N ASN A 144 -12.77 31.57 -17.95
CA ASN A 144 -12.94 32.81 -17.18
C ASN A 144 -11.69 33.15 -16.34
N GLY A 145 -10.55 32.50 -16.57
CA GLY A 145 -9.34 32.66 -15.75
C GLY A 145 -8.78 34.09 -15.69
N ALA A 146 -9.08 34.93 -16.68
CA ALA A 146 -8.64 36.32 -16.72
C ALA A 146 -9.39 37.24 -15.73
N ASN A 147 -10.59 36.87 -15.28
CA ASN A 147 -11.41 37.69 -14.38
C ASN A 147 -11.58 36.99 -13.01
N PRO A 148 -10.91 37.47 -11.95
CA PRO A 148 -10.92 36.82 -10.64
C PRO A 148 -12.31 36.63 -10.02
N GLU A 149 -13.22 37.59 -10.20
CA GLU A 149 -14.57 37.53 -9.62
C GLU A 149 -15.43 36.45 -10.29
N ASN A 150 -15.42 36.41 -11.62
CA ASN A 150 -16.12 35.39 -12.38
C ASN A 150 -15.49 34.01 -12.16
N PHE A 151 -14.16 33.93 -12.10
CA PHE A 151 -13.44 32.69 -11.84
C PHE A 151 -13.75 32.13 -10.44
N ARG A 152 -13.80 32.99 -9.42
CA ARG A 152 -14.23 32.57 -8.07
C ARG A 152 -15.65 32.02 -8.07
N ARG A 153 -16.59 32.65 -8.79
CA ARG A 153 -17.96 32.15 -8.93
C ARG A 153 -18.00 30.78 -9.62
N ASP A 154 -17.19 30.59 -10.67
CA ASP A 154 -17.09 29.29 -11.36
C ASP A 154 -16.53 28.20 -10.45
N LEU A 155 -15.49 28.51 -9.66
CA LEU A 155 -14.95 27.59 -8.65
C LEU A 155 -16.01 27.20 -7.62
N ILE A 156 -16.81 28.16 -7.12
CA ILE A 156 -17.91 27.87 -6.18
C ILE A 156 -18.93 26.93 -6.85
N ASN A 157 -19.32 27.19 -8.09
CA ASN A 157 -20.27 26.35 -8.82
C ASN A 157 -19.75 24.91 -9.05
N ILE A 158 -18.44 24.77 -9.36
CA ILE A 158 -17.79 23.46 -9.46
C ILE A 158 -17.82 22.72 -8.12
N ALA A 159 -17.44 23.39 -7.03
CA ALA A 159 -17.46 22.81 -5.70
C ALA A 159 -18.88 22.36 -5.29
N ARG A 160 -19.90 23.20 -5.55
CA ARG A 160 -21.31 22.87 -5.31
C ARG A 160 -21.72 21.63 -6.08
N THR A 161 -21.33 21.52 -7.35
CA THR A 161 -21.66 20.37 -8.20
C THR A 161 -21.02 19.09 -7.68
N THR A 162 -19.72 19.09 -7.38
CA THR A 162 -18.99 17.93 -6.84
C THR A 162 -19.49 17.48 -5.47
N LEU A 163 -19.92 18.41 -4.59
CA LEU A 163 -20.43 18.09 -3.25
C LEU A 163 -21.89 17.61 -3.24
N SER A 164 -22.64 17.82 -4.33
CA SER A 164 -24.08 17.57 -4.37
C SER A 164 -24.48 16.10 -4.24
N SER A 165 -23.61 15.15 -4.57
CA SER A 165 -23.88 13.71 -4.48
C SER A 165 -23.52 13.08 -3.13
N LYS A 166 -23.01 13.87 -2.18
CA LYS A 166 -22.33 13.36 -0.97
C LYS A 166 -23.05 13.78 0.31
N VAL A 167 -22.53 13.33 1.44
CA VAL A 167 -23.03 13.68 2.79
C VAL A 167 -23.08 15.20 3.01
N LEU A 168 -22.13 15.95 2.40
CA LEU A 168 -22.06 17.41 2.49
C LEU A 168 -23.10 18.14 1.63
N SER A 169 -23.98 17.43 0.92
CA SER A 169 -25.01 18.01 0.03
C SER A 169 -25.99 18.94 0.75
N GLN A 170 -26.31 18.68 2.02
CA GLN A 170 -27.25 19.50 2.81
C GLN A 170 -26.72 20.92 3.01
N ASP A 171 -25.43 21.06 3.31
CA ASP A 171 -24.77 22.34 3.58
C ASP A 171 -23.76 22.69 2.47
N LYS A 172 -24.05 22.28 1.23
CA LYS A 172 -23.11 22.37 0.09
C LYS A 172 -22.60 23.78 -0.17
N ASP A 173 -23.43 24.80 0.01
CA ASP A 173 -23.05 26.19 -0.23
C ASP A 173 -22.00 26.67 0.78
N TYR A 174 -22.10 26.22 2.03
CA TYR A 174 -21.12 26.54 3.07
C TYR A 174 -19.77 25.87 2.80
N PHE A 175 -19.78 24.55 2.56
CA PHE A 175 -18.56 23.80 2.25
C PHE A 175 -17.92 24.18 0.92
N ALA A 176 -18.71 24.60 -0.07
CA ALA A 176 -18.18 25.12 -1.34
C ALA A 176 -17.36 26.40 -1.13
N ASN A 177 -17.86 27.36 -0.36
CA ASN A 177 -17.11 28.57 -0.02
C ASN A 177 -15.83 28.25 0.74
N LEU A 178 -15.94 27.36 1.74
CA LEU A 178 -14.80 26.89 2.54
C LEU A 178 -13.70 26.27 1.66
N ALA A 179 -14.08 25.36 0.75
CA ALA A 179 -13.14 24.71 -0.16
C ALA A 179 -12.47 25.69 -1.12
N VAL A 180 -13.22 26.65 -1.67
CA VAL A 180 -12.69 27.69 -2.57
C VAL A 180 -11.72 28.61 -1.83
N ASP A 181 -12.07 29.04 -0.61
CA ASP A 181 -11.18 29.88 0.20
C ASP A 181 -9.88 29.15 0.56
N ALA A 182 -9.96 27.87 0.89
CA ALA A 182 -8.78 27.05 1.18
C ALA A 182 -7.86 26.91 -0.05
N VAL A 183 -8.43 26.68 -1.24
CA VAL A 183 -7.64 26.53 -2.48
C VAL A 183 -7.05 27.85 -2.96
N LEU A 184 -7.79 28.97 -2.85
CA LEU A 184 -7.27 30.28 -3.24
C LEU A 184 -6.12 30.73 -2.33
N ARG A 185 -6.10 30.30 -1.07
CA ARG A 185 -4.97 30.55 -0.15
C ARG A 185 -3.66 29.87 -0.56
N LEU A 186 -3.72 28.77 -1.30
CA LEU A 186 -2.53 28.06 -1.80
C LEU A 186 -1.75 28.83 -2.90
N LYS A 187 -2.27 29.96 -3.40
CA LYS A 187 -1.63 30.84 -4.40
C LYS A 187 -1.06 30.09 -5.62
N GLY A 188 -1.77 29.08 -6.10
CA GLY A 188 -1.41 28.30 -7.30
C GLY A 188 -0.58 27.03 -7.04
N SER A 189 -0.23 26.72 -5.78
CA SER A 189 0.23 25.38 -5.44
C SER A 189 -0.92 24.37 -5.60
N THR A 190 -0.65 23.23 -6.23
CA THR A 190 -1.62 22.13 -6.34
C THR A 190 -1.35 21.00 -5.36
N ASN A 191 -0.43 21.20 -4.41
CA ASN A 191 -0.22 20.19 -3.39
C ASN A 191 -1.31 20.32 -2.32
N LEU A 192 -2.26 19.38 -2.33
CA LEU A 192 -3.33 19.29 -1.35
C LEU A 192 -2.79 18.98 0.05
N GLU A 193 -1.58 18.41 0.16
CA GLU A 193 -0.95 18.15 1.46
C GLU A 193 -0.73 19.44 2.26
N HIS A 194 -0.72 20.62 1.64
CA HIS A 194 -0.63 21.91 2.34
C HIS A 194 -1.92 22.28 3.09
N ILE A 195 -3.05 21.65 2.75
CA ILE A 195 -4.32 21.79 3.46
C ILE A 195 -4.41 20.65 4.47
N GLN A 196 -4.38 21.00 5.75
CA GLN A 196 -4.58 20.02 6.81
C GLN A 196 -6.06 19.90 7.16
N ILE A 197 -6.60 18.69 7.15
CA ILE A 197 -7.96 18.41 7.63
C ILE A 197 -7.86 17.77 9.01
N ILE A 198 -8.43 18.41 10.03
CA ILE A 198 -8.52 17.87 11.40
C ILE A 198 -9.97 17.49 11.68
N LYS A 199 -10.21 16.22 11.94
CA LYS A 199 -11.53 15.69 12.31
C LYS A 199 -11.67 15.67 13.83
N LYS A 200 -12.71 16.30 14.37
CA LYS A 200 -13.06 16.22 15.80
C LYS A 200 -14.53 15.88 15.96
N VAL A 201 -14.81 14.86 16.76
CA VAL A 201 -16.18 14.39 17.03
C VAL A 201 -16.94 15.40 17.89
N GLY A 202 -18.25 15.49 17.66
CA GLY A 202 -19.18 16.35 18.38
C GLY A 202 -19.52 17.62 17.62
N GLY A 203 -20.75 18.11 17.78
CA GLY A 203 -21.31 19.23 17.02
C GLY A 203 -21.98 18.79 15.72
N ARG A 204 -22.38 19.77 14.91
CA ARG A 204 -22.96 19.58 13.57
C ARG A 204 -21.89 19.79 12.49
N LEU A 205 -22.15 19.30 11.28
CA LEU A 205 -21.24 19.50 10.13
C LEU A 205 -21.02 20.98 9.83
N ILE A 206 -22.05 21.82 9.95
CA ILE A 206 -21.96 23.27 9.75
C ILE A 206 -21.05 23.99 10.77
N ASP A 207 -20.73 23.36 11.92
CA ASP A 207 -19.80 23.92 12.90
C ASP A 207 -18.33 23.74 12.47
N SER A 208 -18.09 23.08 11.33
CA SER A 208 -16.77 22.98 10.68
C SER A 208 -16.33 24.34 10.15
N TYR A 209 -15.04 24.64 10.13
CA TYR A 209 -14.55 25.94 9.64
C TYR A 209 -13.12 25.85 9.10
N LEU A 210 -12.77 26.82 8.25
CA LEU A 210 -11.40 27.08 7.80
C LEU A 210 -10.77 28.10 8.76
N ASP A 211 -9.70 27.71 9.46
CA ASP A 211 -9.01 28.64 10.35
C ASP A 211 -8.23 29.69 9.53
N GLU A 212 -8.22 30.94 9.97
CA GLU A 212 -7.51 32.04 9.28
C GLU A 212 -5.99 31.88 9.34
N GLY A 213 -5.47 31.16 10.33
CA GLY A 213 -4.06 30.79 10.39
C GLY A 213 -3.87 29.29 10.23
N PHE A 214 -3.29 28.66 11.24
CA PHE A 214 -2.96 27.24 11.20
C PHE A 214 -3.14 26.59 12.56
N ILE A 215 -3.70 25.39 12.59
CA ILE A 215 -3.90 24.61 13.81
C ILE A 215 -3.06 23.36 13.74
N LEU A 216 -2.26 23.14 14.78
CA LEU A 216 -1.42 21.97 14.94
C LEU A 216 -1.98 21.06 16.04
N ASP A 217 -2.19 19.78 15.72
CA ASP A 217 -2.64 18.75 16.67
C ASP A 217 -1.47 18.24 17.54
N LYS A 218 -0.96 19.14 18.39
CA LYS A 218 0.08 18.90 19.38
C LYS A 218 -0.21 19.70 20.65
N LYS A 219 0.50 19.36 21.71
CA LYS A 219 0.41 20.03 23.02
C LYS A 219 1.70 20.81 23.29
N ILE A 220 1.59 21.86 24.08
CA ILE A 220 2.73 22.64 24.53
C ILE A 220 3.43 21.90 25.68
N GLY A 221 4.76 22.04 25.77
CA GLY A 221 5.57 21.49 26.85
C GLY A 221 5.15 21.95 28.25
N VAL A 222 5.58 21.22 29.27
CA VAL A 222 5.16 21.48 30.66
C VAL A 222 5.87 22.74 31.19
N ASN A 223 5.14 23.58 31.95
CA ASN A 223 5.64 24.84 32.54
C ASN A 223 6.08 25.92 31.53
N GLN A 224 5.61 25.86 30.29
CA GLN A 224 5.88 26.84 29.25
C GLN A 224 4.73 27.85 29.10
N PRO A 225 4.98 29.04 28.53
CA PRO A 225 3.91 30.01 28.26
C PRO A 225 2.89 29.41 27.30
N LYS A 226 1.62 29.38 27.69
CA LYS A 226 0.52 28.83 26.85
C LYS A 226 0.05 29.76 25.75
N ARG A 227 0.48 31.02 25.83
CA ARG A 227 0.15 32.08 24.88
C ARG A 227 1.39 32.92 24.64
N ILE A 228 1.74 33.14 23.37
CA ILE A 228 2.85 33.99 22.93
C ILE A 228 2.30 35.01 21.93
N GLU A 229 2.62 36.28 22.18
CA GLU A 229 2.35 37.39 21.25
C GLU A 229 3.63 37.74 20.47
N ASN A 230 3.49 38.10 19.19
CA ASN A 230 4.57 38.37 18.25
C ASN A 230 5.62 37.25 18.23
N ALA A 231 5.17 36.05 17.86
CA ALA A 231 5.99 34.86 17.80
C ALA A 231 7.09 34.95 16.72
N LYS A 232 8.34 34.70 17.14
CA LYS A 232 9.51 34.40 16.32
C LYS A 232 9.79 32.90 16.44
N ILE A 233 9.42 32.19 15.39
CA ILE A 233 9.36 30.73 15.37
C ILE A 233 10.60 30.20 14.65
N LEU A 234 11.34 29.33 15.30
CA LEU A 234 12.36 28.52 14.63
C LEU A 234 11.82 27.12 14.38
N ILE A 235 11.79 26.73 13.11
CA ILE A 235 11.33 25.43 12.67
C ILE A 235 12.57 24.57 12.43
N ALA A 236 12.66 23.43 13.11
CA ALA A 236 13.87 22.62 13.13
C ALA A 236 13.62 21.15 12.83
N ASN A 237 14.64 20.49 12.28
CA ASN A 237 14.74 19.04 12.16
C ASN A 237 16.07 18.57 12.74
N THR A 238 16.14 18.49 14.07
CA THR A 238 17.35 18.07 14.79
C THR A 238 17.02 17.09 15.92
N PRO A 239 17.89 16.10 16.23
CA PRO A 239 17.69 15.27 17.41
C PRO A 239 17.93 16.08 18.70
N MET A 240 17.00 16.01 19.65
CA MET A 240 17.06 16.68 20.96
C MET A 240 17.04 15.65 22.11
N ASP A 241 17.86 14.62 21.98
CA ASP A 241 18.00 13.51 22.95
C ASP A 241 19.46 13.42 23.45
N THR A 242 20.29 12.77 22.63
CA THR A 242 21.72 12.59 22.84
C THR A 242 22.39 12.77 21.49
N ASP A 243 23.35 13.70 21.38
CA ASP A 243 24.14 13.86 20.15
C ASP A 243 25.14 12.70 20.05
N LYS A 244 24.63 11.53 19.63
CA LYS A 244 25.43 10.33 19.40
C LYS A 244 26.47 10.62 18.33
N ILE A 245 27.70 10.19 18.58
CA ILE A 245 28.78 10.23 17.60
C ILE A 245 28.32 9.39 16.40
N LYS A 246 28.21 10.00 15.21
CA LYS A 246 27.73 9.34 13.97
C LYS A 246 28.66 8.23 13.45
N ILE A 247 29.72 7.89 14.18
CA ILE A 247 30.64 6.79 13.87
C ILE A 247 29.99 5.50 14.38
N PHE A 248 29.44 4.71 13.45
CA PHE A 248 28.84 3.41 13.76
C PHE A 248 29.83 2.51 14.50
N GLY A 249 29.42 2.03 15.67
CA GLY A 249 30.23 1.12 16.50
C GLY A 249 31.21 1.79 17.46
N ALA A 250 31.20 3.12 17.58
CA ALA A 250 31.93 3.82 18.63
C ALA A 250 31.41 3.36 20.01
N ARG A 251 32.26 2.63 20.75
CA ARG A 251 31.99 2.20 22.13
C ARG A 251 33.00 2.91 23.03
N VAL A 252 32.50 3.69 23.97
CA VAL A 252 33.35 4.30 24.99
C VAL A 252 33.58 3.27 26.09
N ARG A 253 34.83 2.85 26.28
CA ARG A 253 35.25 1.99 27.41
C ARG A 253 35.83 2.90 28.47
N VAL A 254 35.31 2.81 29.69
CA VAL A 254 35.77 3.58 30.85
C VAL A 254 36.41 2.65 31.87
N ASP A 255 37.58 3.05 32.38
CA ASP A 255 38.36 2.26 33.36
C ASP A 255 37.83 2.37 34.80
N ALA A 256 37.02 3.40 35.07
CA ALA A 256 36.49 3.71 36.40
C ALA A 256 35.11 4.38 36.31
N THR A 257 34.29 4.21 37.35
CA THR A 257 32.94 4.80 37.46
C THR A 257 32.95 6.33 37.47
N GLY A 258 34.00 6.97 38.00
CA GLY A 258 34.15 8.43 37.97
C GLY A 258 34.20 9.01 36.55
N LYS A 259 34.94 8.36 35.63
CA LYS A 259 35.00 8.77 34.22
C LYS A 259 33.65 8.61 33.51
N LEU A 260 32.82 7.64 33.92
CA LEU A 260 31.47 7.49 33.39
C LEU A 260 30.59 8.69 33.77
N ALA A 261 30.68 9.17 35.01
CA ALA A 261 29.96 10.35 35.47
C ALA A 261 30.44 11.63 34.76
N GLU A 262 31.73 11.75 34.45
CA GLU A 262 32.27 12.85 33.65
C GLU A 262 31.72 12.84 32.22
N LEU A 263 31.63 11.66 31.58
CA LEU A 263 31.03 11.52 30.25
C LEU A 263 29.55 11.89 30.25
N GLU A 264 28.79 11.46 31.26
CA GLU A 264 27.37 11.82 31.37
C GLU A 264 27.20 13.34 31.52
N ARG A 265 28.05 14.01 32.31
CA ARG A 265 28.07 15.48 32.40
C ARG A 265 28.42 16.12 31.06
N ALA A 266 29.44 15.63 30.36
CA ALA A 266 29.83 16.15 29.07
C ALA A 266 28.72 16.03 28.01
N GLU A 267 27.94 14.94 28.02
CA GLU A 267 26.76 14.78 27.16
C GLU A 267 25.66 15.81 27.50
N ARG A 268 25.40 16.04 28.79
CA ARG A 268 24.44 17.07 29.24
C ARG A 268 24.89 18.48 28.89
N ASP A 269 26.18 18.78 29.06
CA ASP A 269 26.77 20.09 28.74
C ASP A 269 26.73 20.35 27.23
N LYS A 270 27.02 19.34 26.40
CA LYS A 270 26.87 19.45 24.94
C LYS A 270 25.42 19.74 24.53
N MET A 271 24.44 19.11 25.18
CA MET A 271 23.03 19.41 24.93
C MET A 271 22.67 20.83 25.36
N LYS A 272 23.21 21.29 26.50
CA LYS A 272 23.06 22.66 26.97
C LYS A 272 23.65 23.66 25.97
N GLU A 273 24.87 23.44 25.49
CA GLU A 273 25.49 24.26 24.43
C GLU A 273 24.64 24.33 23.17
N LYS A 274 24.06 23.19 22.74
CA LYS A 274 23.17 23.15 21.57
C LYS A 274 21.91 24.00 21.80
N VAL A 275 21.30 23.90 22.97
CA VAL A 275 20.15 24.74 23.36
C VAL A 275 20.54 26.22 23.42
N GLU A 276 21.71 26.56 23.95
CA GLU A 276 22.22 27.94 23.96
C GLU A 276 22.44 28.49 22.54
N LYS A 277 22.94 27.67 21.62
CA LYS A 277 23.02 28.05 20.19
C LYS A 277 21.64 28.36 19.63
N ILE A 278 20.62 27.56 19.94
CA ILE A 278 19.23 27.81 19.52
C ILE A 278 18.71 29.12 20.14
N LYS A 279 18.98 29.38 21.42
CA LYS A 279 18.61 30.63 22.10
C LYS A 279 19.26 31.86 21.48
N SER A 280 20.49 31.75 20.97
CA SER A 280 21.21 32.87 20.34
C SER A 280 20.49 33.47 19.13
N HIS A 281 19.55 32.74 18.51
CA HIS A 281 18.68 33.25 17.44
C HIS A 281 17.61 34.24 17.93
N GLY A 282 17.41 34.40 19.24
CA GLY A 282 16.44 35.34 19.80
C GLY A 282 14.98 34.94 19.52
N ILE A 283 14.70 33.64 19.60
CA ILE A 283 13.39 33.04 19.32
C ILE A 283 12.52 32.97 20.57
N ASN A 284 11.21 32.91 20.40
CA ASN A 284 10.26 32.68 21.50
C ASN A 284 9.49 31.35 21.35
N CYS A 285 9.47 30.77 20.15
CA CYS A 285 8.88 29.47 19.87
C CYS A 285 9.87 28.60 19.09
N PHE A 286 10.10 27.39 19.56
CA PHE A 286 10.93 26.38 18.93
C PHE A 286 10.05 25.19 18.55
N VAL A 287 9.93 24.92 17.24
CA VAL A 287 9.19 23.78 16.71
C VAL A 287 10.18 22.77 16.18
N ASN A 288 10.17 21.55 16.70
CA ASN A 288 11.04 20.49 16.24
C ASN A 288 10.23 19.34 15.62
N ARG A 289 10.74 18.82 14.50
CA ARG A 289 10.20 17.61 13.89
C ARG A 289 10.35 16.39 14.81
N GLN A 290 11.48 16.31 15.50
CA GLN A 290 11.81 15.19 16.38
C GLN A 290 11.32 15.47 17.80
N LEU A 291 11.32 14.43 18.62
CA LEU A 291 11.03 14.54 20.05
C LEU A 291 12.06 15.42 20.76
N ILE A 292 11.63 16.11 21.81
CA ILE A 292 12.45 16.92 22.69
C ILE A 292 12.40 16.25 24.08
N TYR A 293 13.52 15.70 24.53
CA TYR A 293 13.55 15.03 25.82
C TYR A 293 13.50 16.03 26.99
N ASN A 294 13.12 15.54 28.17
CA ASN A 294 12.84 16.34 29.36
C ASN A 294 13.95 17.35 29.73
N TRP A 295 15.23 16.99 29.55
CA TRP A 295 16.35 17.89 29.88
C TRP A 295 16.41 19.13 28.97
N PRO A 296 16.50 19.00 27.63
CA PRO A 296 16.38 20.15 26.75
C PRO A 296 15.02 20.88 26.86
N GLU A 297 13.91 20.18 27.09
CA GLU A 297 12.60 20.82 27.33
C GLU A 297 12.62 21.76 28.56
N GLN A 298 13.23 21.31 29.65
CA GLN A 298 13.42 22.13 30.86
C GLN A 298 14.27 23.38 30.56
N LEU A 299 15.35 23.25 29.79
CA LEU A 299 16.20 24.38 29.43
C LEU A 299 15.48 25.43 28.57
N PHE A 300 14.50 25.04 27.76
CA PHE A 300 13.63 25.97 27.04
C PHE A 300 12.62 26.63 27.98
N ALA A 301 12.01 25.86 28.89
CA ALA A 301 11.08 26.37 29.88
C ALA A 301 11.73 27.43 30.79
N ASP A 302 12.96 27.17 31.28
CA ASP A 302 13.74 28.11 32.11
C ASP A 302 14.02 29.43 31.39
N SER A 303 14.07 29.41 30.05
CA SER A 303 14.29 30.60 29.21
C SER A 303 13.00 31.18 28.63
N SER A 304 11.84 30.73 29.11
CA SER A 304 10.51 31.16 28.64
C SER A 304 10.30 30.97 27.12
N ILE A 305 10.97 29.99 26.51
CA ILE A 305 10.78 29.61 25.11
C ILE A 305 9.76 28.47 25.05
N MET A 306 8.71 28.62 24.24
CA MET A 306 7.75 27.55 23.98
C MET A 306 8.40 26.50 23.07
N SER A 307 8.41 25.24 23.48
CA SER A 307 8.87 24.12 22.66
C SER A 307 7.68 23.27 22.21
N ILE A 308 7.59 23.04 20.90
CA ILE A 308 6.63 22.13 20.29
C ILE A 308 7.43 20.97 19.70
N GLU A 309 7.23 19.78 20.22
CA GLU A 309 7.94 18.59 19.78
C GLU A 309 7.11 17.72 18.83
N HIS A 310 7.80 16.83 18.12
CA HIS A 310 7.19 15.78 17.32
C HIS A 310 6.14 16.31 16.32
N ALA A 311 6.40 17.46 15.71
CA ALA A 311 5.66 17.89 14.55
C ALA A 311 6.03 16.95 13.39
N ASP A 312 5.06 16.26 12.81
CA ASP A 312 5.34 15.36 11.69
C ASP A 312 5.92 16.14 10.50
N PHE A 313 6.52 15.42 9.55
CA PHE A 313 7.19 16.05 8.40
C PHE A 313 6.27 17.06 7.69
N ASP A 314 5.05 16.64 7.38
CA ASP A 314 4.02 17.47 6.75
C ASP A 314 3.63 18.67 7.64
N GLY A 315 3.59 18.49 8.96
CA GLY A 315 3.29 19.56 9.91
C GLY A 315 4.35 20.65 9.93
N VAL A 316 5.63 20.27 9.87
CA VAL A 316 6.78 21.18 9.83
C VAL A 316 6.84 21.93 8.49
N GLU A 317 6.56 21.25 7.38
CA GLU A 317 6.46 21.90 6.06
C GLU A 317 5.30 22.90 5.98
N ARG A 318 4.11 22.53 6.47
CA ARG A 318 2.97 23.45 6.56
C ARG A 318 3.29 24.66 7.42
N LEU A 319 3.91 24.48 8.58
CA LEU A 319 4.31 25.59 9.44
C LEU A 319 5.31 26.52 8.77
N ALA A 320 6.26 25.97 8.00
CA ALA A 320 7.20 26.77 7.22
C ALA A 320 6.48 27.65 6.18
N LEU A 321 5.49 27.09 5.47
CA LEU A 321 4.66 27.81 4.49
C LEU A 321 3.72 28.85 5.11
N VAL A 322 3.19 28.57 6.30
CA VAL A 322 2.28 29.47 7.02
C VAL A 322 3.05 30.67 7.57
N THR A 323 4.14 30.38 8.30
CA THR A 323 4.92 31.37 9.06
C THR A 323 5.98 32.07 8.21
N GLY A 324 6.28 31.52 7.02
CA GLY A 324 7.31 32.01 6.10
C GLY A 324 8.75 31.68 6.52
N GLY A 325 8.94 30.87 7.57
CA GLY A 325 10.24 30.41 8.06
C GLY A 325 10.77 29.21 7.28
N GLU A 326 12.05 28.89 7.45
CA GLU A 326 12.67 27.71 6.84
C GLU A 326 12.97 26.60 7.86
N ILE A 327 13.09 25.37 7.37
CA ILE A 327 13.39 24.20 8.21
C ILE A 327 14.90 24.10 8.42
N ALA A 328 15.37 24.52 9.58
CA ALA A 328 16.78 24.49 9.95
C ALA A 328 17.20 23.12 10.53
N SER A 329 18.39 22.64 10.18
CA SER A 329 19.02 21.46 10.81
C SER A 329 20.30 21.80 11.58
N THR A 330 20.89 22.95 11.28
CA THR A 330 22.15 23.45 11.84
C THR A 330 21.91 24.83 12.43
N PHE A 331 22.51 25.12 13.59
CA PHE A 331 22.23 26.34 14.37
C PHE A 331 23.46 27.24 14.60
N ASP A 332 24.59 26.91 13.98
CA ASP A 332 25.87 27.59 14.24
C ASP A 332 25.93 29.04 13.69
N HIS A 333 25.14 29.33 12.65
CA HIS A 333 25.11 30.65 12.00
C HIS A 333 23.69 31.22 12.00
N PRO A 334 23.34 32.10 12.95
CA PRO A 334 22.02 32.71 13.02
C PRO A 334 21.61 33.53 11.81
N GLU A 335 22.57 34.18 11.15
CA GLU A 335 22.32 35.06 10.00
C GLU A 335 21.80 34.34 8.76
N LEU A 336 22.07 33.03 8.65
CA LEU A 336 21.66 32.23 7.50
C LEU A 336 20.25 31.66 7.66
N VAL A 337 19.67 31.73 8.88
CA VAL A 337 18.40 31.05 9.18
C VAL A 337 17.22 32.01 9.09
N LYS A 338 16.30 31.73 8.16
CA LYS A 338 15.05 32.50 8.06
C LYS A 338 14.04 32.05 9.13
N LEU A 339 13.83 32.89 10.14
CA LEU A 339 12.82 32.66 11.17
C LEU A 339 11.40 32.87 10.64
N GLY A 340 10.45 32.09 11.15
CA GLY A 340 9.02 32.27 10.91
C GLY A 340 8.43 33.33 11.83
N HIS A 341 7.38 34.01 11.36
CA HIS A 341 6.67 35.04 12.11
C HIS A 341 5.17 34.75 12.20
N CYS A 342 4.58 34.99 13.37
CA CYS A 342 3.16 34.82 13.66
C CYS A 342 2.74 35.80 14.77
N ASP A 343 1.55 36.40 14.69
CA ASP A 343 1.11 37.42 15.65
C ASP A 343 0.73 36.80 17.01
N LEU A 344 0.07 35.65 17.00
CA LEU A 344 -0.40 35.00 18.23
C LEU A 344 -0.29 33.48 18.12
N ILE A 345 0.33 32.84 19.11
CA ILE A 345 0.27 31.39 19.33
C ILE A 345 -0.45 31.14 20.64
N GLU A 346 -1.52 30.34 20.62
CA GLU A 346 -2.24 29.97 21.83
C GLU A 346 -2.74 28.52 21.81
N GLU A 347 -2.85 27.92 23.00
CA GLU A 347 -3.51 26.64 23.20
C GLU A 347 -5.04 26.81 23.20
N THR A 348 -5.72 26.26 22.20
CA THR A 348 -7.18 26.29 22.09
C THR A 348 -7.75 24.88 22.29
N ILE A 349 -8.98 24.82 22.83
CA ILE A 349 -9.68 23.55 23.05
C ILE A 349 -10.70 23.38 21.92
N ILE A 350 -10.57 22.30 21.14
CA ILE A 350 -11.53 21.93 20.10
C ILE A 350 -12.11 20.55 20.44
N GLY A 351 -13.38 20.52 20.85
CA GLY A 351 -13.97 19.33 21.43
C GLY A 351 -13.37 19.05 22.81
N GLU A 352 -12.71 17.90 22.95
CA GLU A 352 -12.02 17.50 24.19
C GLU A 352 -10.49 17.67 24.10
N ASP A 353 -9.97 17.90 22.90
CA ASP A 353 -8.54 17.98 22.63
C ASP A 353 -8.01 19.41 22.72
N LYS A 354 -6.78 19.52 23.22
CA LYS A 354 -6.00 20.76 23.23
C LYS A 354 -5.10 20.79 22.00
N LEU A 355 -5.25 21.85 21.22
CA LEU A 355 -4.53 22.07 19.96
C LEU A 355 -3.84 23.44 20.00
N ILE A 356 -2.79 23.61 19.22
CA ILE A 356 -2.06 24.88 19.15
C ILE A 356 -2.55 25.65 17.93
N LYS A 357 -3.09 26.84 18.15
CA LYS A 357 -3.54 27.75 17.09
C LYS A 357 -2.52 28.85 16.86
N PHE A 358 -2.11 29.01 15.61
CA PHE A 358 -1.28 30.09 15.10
C PHE A 358 -2.19 31.08 14.37
N SER A 359 -2.26 32.34 14.81
CA SER A 359 -3.11 33.38 14.22
C SER A 359 -2.26 34.57 13.77
N GLY A 360 -2.68 35.23 12.67
CA GLY A 360 -1.93 36.36 12.11
C GLY A 360 -0.61 35.91 11.47
N VAL A 361 -0.73 35.14 10.39
CA VAL A 361 0.39 34.44 9.75
C VAL A 361 0.90 35.22 8.55
N ALA A 362 2.22 35.27 8.35
CA ALA A 362 2.84 36.19 7.39
C ALA A 362 2.63 35.81 5.91
N ALA A 363 2.67 34.52 5.56
CA ALA A 363 2.62 34.05 4.18
C ALA A 363 1.27 33.38 3.82
N GLY A 364 0.70 32.60 4.75
CA GLY A 364 -0.65 32.04 4.65
C GLY A 364 -0.84 31.01 3.53
N GLU A 365 0.23 30.35 3.07
CA GLU A 365 0.21 29.42 1.91
C GLU A 365 -0.17 27.98 2.25
N ALA A 366 -0.47 27.72 3.53
CA ALA A 366 -1.06 26.47 4.02
C ALA A 366 -2.18 26.83 5.00
N CYS A 367 -3.14 25.93 5.19
CA CYS A 367 -4.30 26.19 6.02
C CYS A 367 -4.80 24.93 6.71
N THR A 368 -5.62 25.13 7.74
CA THR A 368 -6.25 24.03 8.47
C THR A 368 -7.76 24.14 8.40
N ILE A 369 -8.39 23.06 7.95
CA ILE A 369 -9.84 22.88 7.98
C ILE A 369 -10.18 21.98 9.16
N VAL A 370 -11.01 22.47 10.07
CA VAL A 370 -11.50 21.68 11.20
C VAL A 370 -12.88 21.16 10.83
N LEU A 371 -13.02 19.83 10.71
CA LEU A 371 -14.28 19.14 10.49
C LEU A 371 -14.89 18.68 11.82
N ARG A 372 -16.14 19.06 12.03
CA ARG A 372 -16.98 18.69 13.18
C ARG A 372 -18.11 17.80 12.72
N GLY A 373 -18.48 16.80 13.51
CA GLY A 373 -19.50 15.84 13.09
C GLY A 373 -19.91 14.90 14.22
N ALA A 374 -21.12 14.35 14.10
CA ALA A 374 -21.72 13.53 15.16
C ALA A 374 -21.03 12.17 15.35
N THR A 375 -20.55 11.56 14.26
CA THR A 375 -19.94 10.22 14.26
C THR A 375 -18.66 10.20 13.45
N ASN A 376 -17.76 9.26 13.74
CA ASN A 376 -16.51 9.08 12.98
C ASN A 376 -16.79 8.74 11.52
N GLN A 377 -17.79 7.89 11.24
CA GLN A 377 -18.12 7.50 9.86
C GLN A 377 -18.58 8.71 9.03
N LEU A 378 -19.35 9.61 9.63
CA LEU A 378 -19.78 10.85 8.98
C LEU A 378 -18.60 11.77 8.71
N LEU A 379 -17.66 11.88 9.66
CA LEU A 379 -16.45 12.69 9.53
C LEU A 379 -15.49 12.14 8.47
N ASP A 380 -15.33 10.82 8.40
CA ASP A 380 -14.49 10.16 7.40
C ASP A 380 -15.04 10.38 5.99
N GLU A 381 -16.36 10.32 5.82
CA GLU A 381 -16.98 10.60 4.52
C GLU A 381 -16.99 12.11 4.19
N ALA A 382 -17.14 12.98 5.18
CA ALA A 382 -17.02 14.42 5.01
C ALA A 382 -15.60 14.84 4.59
N GLU A 383 -14.57 14.26 5.20
CA GLU A 383 -13.17 14.49 4.82
C GLU A 383 -12.92 14.09 3.36
N ARG A 384 -13.39 12.91 2.95
CA ARG A 384 -13.27 12.47 1.54
C ARG A 384 -14.04 13.36 0.59
N SER A 385 -15.28 13.68 0.93
CA SER A 385 -16.13 14.56 0.13
C SER A 385 -15.47 15.91 -0.11
N LEU A 386 -14.84 16.45 0.92
CA LEU A 386 -14.10 17.70 0.86
C LEU A 386 -12.79 17.54 0.08
N HIS A 387 -12.05 16.44 0.28
CA HIS A 387 -10.83 16.14 -0.47
C HIS A 387 -11.08 16.12 -1.98
N ASP A 388 -12.17 15.50 -2.44
CA ASP A 388 -12.52 15.46 -3.86
C ASP A 388 -12.83 16.86 -4.40
N ALA A 389 -13.55 17.68 -3.63
CA ALA A 389 -13.81 19.08 -4.00
C ALA A 389 -12.50 19.88 -4.07
N LEU A 390 -11.63 19.77 -3.07
CA LEU A 390 -10.31 20.43 -3.06
C LEU A 390 -9.45 19.97 -4.24
N SER A 391 -9.50 18.68 -4.59
CA SER A 391 -8.76 18.10 -5.71
C SER A 391 -9.19 18.72 -7.04
N VAL A 392 -10.49 18.74 -7.34
CA VAL A 392 -11.02 19.34 -8.58
C VAL A 392 -10.71 20.83 -8.65
N LEU A 393 -10.89 21.55 -7.56
CA LEU A 393 -10.62 22.98 -7.49
C LEU A 393 -9.13 23.28 -7.72
N SER A 394 -8.23 22.53 -7.07
CA SER A 394 -6.78 22.70 -7.24
C SER A 394 -6.33 22.48 -8.69
N GLN A 395 -6.93 21.51 -9.39
CA GLN A 395 -6.66 21.27 -10.81
C GLN A 395 -7.27 22.36 -11.69
N THR A 396 -8.44 22.89 -11.32
CA THR A 396 -9.12 23.96 -12.06
C THR A 396 -8.39 25.30 -11.94
N VAL A 397 -7.63 25.54 -10.86
CA VAL A 397 -6.72 26.70 -10.77
C VAL A 397 -5.60 26.63 -11.81
N LYS A 398 -5.15 25.43 -12.20
CA LYS A 398 -4.18 25.25 -13.30
C LYS A 398 -4.84 25.25 -14.68
N GLU A 399 -6.02 24.63 -14.79
CA GLU A 399 -6.80 24.52 -16.02
C GLU A 399 -8.15 25.23 -15.82
N THR A 400 -8.19 26.50 -16.22
CA THR A 400 -9.29 27.43 -15.89
C THR A 400 -10.56 27.21 -16.71
N ARG A 401 -10.51 26.34 -17.72
CA ARG A 401 -11.65 26.01 -18.58
C ARG A 401 -12.71 25.21 -17.82
N THR A 402 -13.96 25.59 -18.03
CA THR A 402 -15.14 24.96 -17.44
C THR A 402 -16.11 24.48 -18.53
N VAL A 403 -16.92 23.48 -18.19
CA VAL A 403 -17.96 22.91 -19.07
C VAL A 403 -19.26 22.73 -18.28
N LEU A 404 -20.38 22.58 -18.99
CA LEU A 404 -21.69 22.41 -18.36
C LEU A 404 -21.93 20.96 -17.96
N GLY A 405 -22.37 20.76 -16.71
CA GLY A 405 -22.60 19.44 -16.14
C GLY A 405 -24.02 18.90 -16.37
N GLY A 406 -24.50 18.05 -15.46
CA GLY A 406 -25.88 17.56 -15.48
C GLY A 406 -26.25 16.75 -16.72
N GLY A 407 -25.29 16.06 -17.34
CA GLY A 407 -25.50 15.31 -18.58
C GLY A 407 -25.51 16.15 -19.87
N CYS A 408 -25.32 17.47 -19.76
CA CYS A 408 -25.28 18.38 -20.90
C CYS A 408 -24.08 18.10 -21.82
N SER A 409 -22.88 17.99 -21.23
CA SER A 409 -21.64 17.69 -21.96
C SER A 409 -21.73 16.34 -22.70
N GLU A 410 -22.26 15.31 -22.04
CA GLU A 410 -22.40 13.97 -22.61
C GLU A 410 -23.42 13.93 -23.75
N MET A 411 -24.54 14.67 -23.61
CA MET A 411 -25.52 14.80 -24.68
C MET A 411 -24.96 15.55 -25.89
N LEU A 412 -24.22 16.64 -25.65
CA LEU A 412 -23.55 17.41 -26.70
C LEU A 412 -22.57 16.52 -27.49
N MET A 413 -21.72 15.77 -26.77
CA MET A 413 -20.80 14.82 -27.38
C MET A 413 -21.57 13.74 -28.16
N SER A 414 -22.66 13.20 -27.61
CA SER A 414 -23.50 12.20 -28.29
C SER A 414 -24.08 12.73 -29.60
N LYS A 415 -24.53 13.99 -29.66
CA LYS A 415 -25.08 14.60 -30.86
C LYS A 415 -24.05 14.64 -31.98
N VAL A 416 -22.86 15.18 -31.70
CA VAL A 416 -21.79 15.33 -32.71
C VAL A 416 -21.30 13.95 -33.18
N VAL A 417 -21.23 12.96 -32.28
CA VAL A 417 -20.87 11.58 -32.64
C VAL A 417 -21.94 10.95 -33.54
N ASP A 418 -23.23 11.12 -33.26
CA ASP A 418 -24.35 10.65 -34.12
C ASP A 418 -24.27 11.29 -35.53
N GLU A 419 -23.95 12.59 -35.64
CA GLU A 419 -23.79 13.28 -36.93
C GLU A 419 -22.63 12.72 -37.76
N ILE A 420 -21.54 12.31 -37.12
CA ILE A 420 -20.40 11.68 -37.81
C ILE A 420 -20.68 10.23 -38.16
N ALA A 421 -21.43 9.51 -37.32
CA ALA A 421 -21.90 8.16 -37.65
C ALA A 421 -22.67 8.17 -38.99
N ALA A 422 -23.57 9.15 -39.20
CA ALA A 422 -24.35 9.29 -40.43
C ALA A 422 -23.47 9.55 -41.69
N LYS A 423 -22.31 10.20 -41.52
CA LYS A 423 -21.37 10.49 -42.63
C LYS A 423 -20.38 9.35 -42.89
N THR A 424 -20.23 8.41 -41.96
CA THR A 424 -19.25 7.33 -42.05
C THR A 424 -19.87 6.12 -42.75
N ALA A 425 -19.16 5.53 -43.71
CA ALA A 425 -19.62 4.34 -44.41
C ALA A 425 -19.19 3.04 -43.70
N GLY A 426 -20.04 2.01 -43.79
CA GLY A 426 -19.72 0.65 -43.39
C GLY A 426 -19.92 0.34 -41.90
N LYS A 427 -19.36 -0.81 -41.46
CA LYS A 427 -19.58 -1.35 -40.09
C LYS A 427 -19.06 -0.44 -38.98
N LYS A 428 -18.11 0.45 -39.29
CA LYS A 428 -17.57 1.44 -38.33
C LYS A 428 -18.63 2.43 -37.87
N ALA A 429 -19.56 2.80 -38.75
CA ALA A 429 -20.66 3.72 -38.42
C ALA A 429 -21.54 3.20 -37.27
N ILE A 430 -21.81 1.89 -37.27
CA ILE A 430 -22.60 1.23 -36.22
C ILE A 430 -21.88 1.29 -34.86
N ALA A 431 -20.55 1.16 -34.86
CA ALA A 431 -19.75 1.31 -33.64
C ALA A 431 -19.68 2.77 -33.16
N ILE A 432 -19.62 3.75 -34.08
CA ILE A 432 -19.69 5.17 -33.72
C ILE A 432 -21.06 5.49 -33.09
N GLU A 433 -22.16 4.99 -33.67
CA GLU A 433 -23.51 5.16 -33.13
C GLU A 433 -23.66 4.51 -31.74
N SER A 434 -23.02 3.36 -31.50
CA SER A 434 -23.07 2.70 -30.18
C SER A 434 -22.28 3.47 -29.12
N PHE A 435 -21.20 4.17 -29.50
CA PHE A 435 -20.49 5.09 -28.62
C PHE A 435 -21.39 6.25 -28.17
N ALA A 436 -22.15 6.85 -29.08
CA ALA A 436 -23.13 7.88 -28.75
C ALA A 436 -24.26 7.36 -27.85
N LYS A 437 -24.69 6.10 -28.01
CA LYS A 437 -25.64 5.46 -27.08
C LYS A 437 -25.05 5.30 -25.68
N ALA A 438 -23.78 4.88 -25.56
CA ALA A 438 -23.11 4.76 -24.27
C ALA A 438 -22.96 6.11 -23.56
N LEU A 439 -22.62 7.19 -24.28
CA LEU A 439 -22.58 8.55 -23.71
C LEU A 439 -23.93 8.97 -23.10
N ARG A 440 -25.03 8.65 -23.79
CA ARG A 440 -26.39 8.95 -23.31
C ARG A 440 -26.77 8.18 -22.05
N GLN A 441 -26.07 7.09 -21.71
CA GLN A 441 -26.38 6.35 -20.48
C GLN A 441 -25.99 7.11 -19.22
N ILE A 442 -25.04 8.04 -19.27
CA ILE A 442 -24.70 8.88 -18.12
C ILE A 442 -25.93 9.71 -17.66
N PRO A 443 -26.58 10.52 -18.52
CA PRO A 443 -27.81 11.20 -18.13
C PRO A 443 -28.97 10.24 -17.81
N THR A 444 -29.08 9.08 -18.47
CA THR A 444 -30.08 8.05 -18.10
C THR A 444 -29.91 7.61 -16.65
N ILE A 445 -28.70 7.26 -16.25
CA ILE A 445 -28.37 6.77 -14.91
C ILE A 445 -28.57 7.87 -13.86
N LEU A 446 -28.21 9.12 -14.19
CA LEU A 446 -28.49 10.25 -13.32
C LEU A 446 -29.99 10.34 -13.01
N ALA A 447 -30.84 10.30 -14.05
CA ALA A 447 -32.31 10.32 -13.90
C ALA A 447 -32.85 9.09 -13.15
N ASP A 448 -32.33 7.89 -13.42
CA ASP A 448 -32.72 6.65 -12.75
C ASP A 448 -32.46 6.72 -11.24
N ASN A 449 -31.26 7.19 -10.84
CA ASN A 449 -30.90 7.32 -9.43
C ASN A 449 -31.76 8.35 -8.70
N ALA A 450 -32.29 9.35 -9.41
CA ALA A 450 -33.26 10.29 -8.85
C ALA A 450 -34.70 9.76 -8.77
N GLY A 451 -34.98 8.59 -9.34
CA GLY A 451 -36.31 7.98 -9.36
C GLY A 451 -37.27 8.59 -10.38
N TYR A 452 -36.76 9.30 -11.40
CA TYR A 452 -37.57 9.86 -12.48
C TYR A 452 -37.65 8.93 -13.69
N ASP A 453 -38.58 9.22 -14.62
CA ASP A 453 -38.64 8.53 -15.91
C ASP A 453 -37.47 8.99 -16.79
N SER A 454 -36.37 8.23 -16.73
CA SER A 454 -35.15 8.50 -17.49
C SER A 454 -35.36 8.44 -19.00
N ALA A 455 -36.27 7.59 -19.49
CA ALA A 455 -36.52 7.45 -20.92
C ALA A 455 -37.13 8.73 -21.50
N ASP A 456 -38.12 9.30 -20.81
CA ASP A 456 -38.77 10.54 -21.23
C ASP A 456 -37.82 11.75 -21.10
N LEU A 457 -37.14 11.91 -19.96
CA LEU A 457 -36.24 13.03 -19.72
C LEU A 457 -35.06 13.07 -20.70
N VAL A 458 -34.39 11.94 -20.94
CA VAL A 458 -33.25 11.85 -21.87
C VAL A 458 -33.72 12.04 -23.31
N SER A 459 -34.92 11.58 -23.66
CA SER A 459 -35.53 11.82 -24.97
C SER A 459 -35.79 13.31 -25.21
N ARG A 460 -36.41 14.00 -24.25
CA ARG A 460 -36.62 15.46 -24.28
C ARG A 460 -35.31 16.23 -24.36
N LEU A 461 -34.31 15.83 -23.57
CA LEU A 461 -32.98 16.43 -23.59
C LEU A 461 -32.31 16.29 -24.96
N ARG A 462 -32.40 15.11 -25.58
CA ARG A 462 -31.88 14.86 -26.93
C ARG A 462 -32.57 15.74 -27.97
N ALA A 463 -33.90 15.91 -27.89
CA ALA A 463 -34.64 16.78 -28.79
C ALA A 463 -34.18 18.24 -28.67
N ALA A 464 -34.02 18.75 -27.44
CA ALA A 464 -33.54 20.12 -27.20
C ALA A 464 -32.13 20.37 -27.76
N HIS A 465 -31.20 19.42 -27.59
CA HIS A 465 -29.86 19.51 -28.16
C HIS A 465 -29.88 19.49 -29.69
N ASN A 466 -30.78 18.71 -30.31
CA ASN A 466 -30.97 18.70 -31.76
C ASN A 466 -31.54 20.02 -32.29
N GLU A 467 -32.41 20.70 -31.53
CA GLU A 467 -32.90 22.05 -31.82
C GLU A 467 -31.83 23.16 -31.69
N GLY A 468 -30.64 22.82 -31.18
CA GLY A 468 -29.52 23.77 -31.02
C GLY A 468 -29.38 24.33 -29.60
N LYS A 469 -30.17 23.87 -28.63
CA LYS A 469 -30.06 24.26 -27.22
C LYS A 469 -28.95 23.45 -26.53
N SER A 470 -27.70 23.75 -26.84
CA SER A 470 -26.53 23.01 -26.33
C SER A 470 -26.19 23.26 -24.85
N THR A 471 -26.91 24.16 -24.18
CA THR A 471 -26.73 24.49 -22.75
C THR A 471 -27.67 23.72 -21.82
N TYR A 472 -28.63 22.99 -22.39
CA TYR A 472 -29.65 22.29 -21.60
C TYR A 472 -29.09 21.00 -20.99
N GLY A 473 -29.45 20.71 -19.75
CA GLY A 473 -29.11 19.48 -19.03
C GLY A 473 -30.29 18.99 -18.19
N LEU A 474 -30.04 18.00 -17.34
CA LEU A 474 -31.05 17.47 -16.42
C LEU A 474 -31.11 18.32 -15.15
N ASP A 475 -32.25 18.95 -14.90
CA ASP A 475 -32.57 19.59 -13.63
C ASP A 475 -33.26 18.58 -12.71
N MET A 476 -32.48 18.09 -11.74
CA MET A 476 -32.86 17.01 -10.83
C MET A 476 -33.71 17.50 -9.65
N GLU A 477 -33.86 18.81 -9.46
CA GLU A 477 -34.71 19.40 -8.44
C GLU A 477 -36.13 19.60 -8.97
N ASN A 478 -36.26 20.13 -10.19
CA ASN A 478 -37.54 20.44 -10.81
C ASN A 478 -38.13 19.33 -11.70
N ASN A 479 -37.42 18.20 -11.87
CA ASN A 479 -37.82 17.08 -12.74
C ASN A 479 -38.09 17.53 -14.19
N ASN A 480 -37.20 18.36 -14.74
CA ASN A 480 -37.30 18.85 -16.10
C ASN A 480 -35.93 19.02 -16.73
N ILE A 481 -35.90 19.35 -18.03
CA ILE A 481 -34.69 19.86 -18.67
C ILE A 481 -34.60 21.37 -18.46
N GLY A 482 -33.41 21.87 -18.13
CA GLY A 482 -33.17 23.29 -17.85
C GLY A 482 -31.80 23.74 -18.34
N ASP A 483 -31.57 25.04 -18.40
CA ASP A 483 -30.26 25.59 -18.78
C ASP A 483 -29.27 25.43 -17.62
N MET A 484 -28.21 24.66 -17.84
CA MET A 484 -27.20 24.37 -16.81
C MET A 484 -26.34 25.59 -16.47
N ARG A 485 -26.24 26.57 -17.39
CA ARG A 485 -25.51 27.81 -17.14
C ARG A 485 -26.27 28.72 -16.18
N GLU A 486 -27.58 28.81 -16.33
CA GLU A 486 -28.45 29.58 -15.44
C GLU A 486 -28.56 28.91 -14.06
N ASN A 487 -28.65 27.58 -14.04
CA ASN A 487 -28.66 26.81 -12.80
C ASN A 487 -27.30 26.74 -12.09
N GLY A 488 -26.22 27.24 -12.72
CA GLY A 488 -24.88 27.23 -12.15
C GLY A 488 -24.27 25.83 -12.00
N VAL A 489 -24.65 24.88 -12.83
CA VAL A 489 -24.13 23.50 -12.83
C VAL A 489 -22.95 23.41 -13.79
N THR A 490 -21.78 23.72 -13.27
CA THR A 490 -20.51 23.71 -14.02
C THR A 490 -19.56 22.66 -13.47
N GLU A 491 -18.82 22.01 -14.36
CA GLU A 491 -17.77 21.04 -14.04
C GLU A 491 -16.44 21.49 -14.67
N SER A 492 -15.33 20.97 -14.16
CA SER A 492 -14.01 21.22 -14.74
C SER A 492 -13.89 20.59 -16.13
N PHE A 493 -13.30 21.31 -17.10
CA PHE A 493 -13.02 20.75 -18.42
C PHE A 493 -12.08 19.53 -18.34
N LYS A 494 -11.02 19.64 -17.52
CA LYS A 494 -10.05 18.56 -17.29
C LYS A 494 -10.72 17.28 -16.79
N LEU A 495 -11.70 17.41 -15.91
CA LEU A 495 -12.49 16.29 -15.38
C LEU A 495 -13.20 15.52 -16.50
N LYS A 496 -14.00 16.20 -17.33
CA LYS A 496 -14.74 15.56 -18.44
C LYS A 496 -13.82 15.01 -19.52
N GLN A 497 -12.74 15.73 -19.84
CA GLN A 497 -11.71 15.25 -20.75
C GLN A 497 -11.13 13.92 -20.26
N GLN A 498 -10.72 13.85 -19.00
CA GLN A 498 -10.09 12.65 -18.45
C GLN A 498 -11.06 11.47 -18.39
N ILE A 499 -12.34 11.70 -18.03
CA ILE A 499 -13.39 10.67 -18.04
C ILE A 499 -13.55 10.07 -19.43
N LEU A 500 -13.65 10.90 -20.47
CA LEU A 500 -13.85 10.44 -21.86
C LEU A 500 -12.66 9.62 -22.36
N ILE A 501 -11.43 10.12 -22.16
CA ILE A 501 -10.21 9.48 -22.64
C ILE A 501 -9.98 8.16 -21.88
N SER A 502 -10.01 8.22 -20.55
CA SER A 502 -9.75 7.04 -19.70
C SER A 502 -10.77 5.93 -19.93
N ALA A 503 -12.06 6.27 -20.08
CA ALA A 503 -13.10 5.27 -20.37
C ALA A 503 -12.94 4.66 -21.77
N SER A 504 -12.57 5.46 -22.76
CA SER A 504 -12.33 4.98 -24.13
C SER A 504 -11.13 4.02 -24.18
N GLU A 505 -10.04 4.37 -23.50
CA GLU A 505 -8.84 3.53 -23.38
C GLU A 505 -9.14 2.23 -22.62
N ALA A 506 -9.94 2.29 -21.55
CA ALA A 506 -10.42 1.11 -20.81
C ALA A 506 -11.12 0.12 -21.74
N ALA A 507 -12.11 0.64 -22.49
CA ALA A 507 -12.92 -0.16 -23.39
C ALA A 507 -12.06 -0.77 -24.51
N GLU A 508 -11.14 0.01 -25.07
CA GLU A 508 -10.20 -0.48 -26.08
C GLU A 508 -9.29 -1.59 -25.54
N MET A 509 -8.70 -1.42 -24.35
CA MET A 509 -7.84 -2.44 -23.74
C MET A 509 -8.59 -3.76 -23.55
N ILE A 510 -9.82 -3.70 -23.03
CA ILE A 510 -10.63 -4.89 -22.77
C ILE A 510 -11.12 -5.54 -24.07
N LEU A 511 -11.51 -4.77 -25.09
CA LEU A 511 -11.97 -5.30 -26.38
C LEU A 511 -10.88 -6.02 -27.18
N ARG A 512 -9.60 -5.71 -26.91
CA ARG A 512 -8.45 -6.37 -27.52
C ARG A 512 -8.15 -7.74 -26.91
N VAL A 513 -8.70 -8.06 -25.75
CA VAL A 513 -8.47 -9.34 -25.07
C VAL A 513 -9.26 -10.43 -25.76
N ASP A 514 -8.55 -11.42 -26.31
CA ASP A 514 -9.14 -12.62 -26.89
C ASP A 514 -8.94 -13.86 -26.02
N ASP A 515 -7.83 -13.99 -25.30
CA ASP A 515 -7.57 -15.11 -24.38
C ASP A 515 -7.23 -14.64 -22.95
N ILE A 516 -7.80 -15.32 -21.95
CA ILE A 516 -7.48 -15.11 -20.53
C ILE A 516 -6.85 -16.39 -19.98
N ILE A 517 -5.56 -16.34 -19.69
CA ILE A 517 -4.80 -17.45 -19.12
C ILE A 517 -4.50 -17.16 -17.66
N ARG A 518 -5.09 -17.93 -16.74
CA ARG A 518 -4.78 -17.86 -15.31
C ARG A 518 -3.76 -18.94 -14.97
N CYS A 519 -2.58 -18.51 -14.54
CA CYS A 519 -1.56 -19.43 -14.03
C CYS A 519 -2.03 -20.10 -12.74
N ALA A 520 -1.61 -21.35 -12.54
CA ALA A 520 -1.86 -22.06 -11.29
C ALA A 520 -1.41 -21.20 -10.09
N PRO A 521 -2.29 -21.01 -9.08
CA PRO A 521 -1.98 -20.16 -7.94
C PRO A 521 -0.76 -20.74 -7.20
N SER A 522 0.35 -20.03 -7.26
CA SER A 522 1.54 -20.44 -6.52
C SER A 522 1.31 -20.30 -5.02
N VAL A 523 1.60 -21.35 -4.24
CA VAL A 523 1.52 -21.38 -2.77
C VAL A 523 2.31 -20.22 -2.12
N LEU A 524 3.28 -19.66 -2.84
CA LEU A 524 4.10 -18.52 -2.42
C LEU A 524 3.36 -17.16 -2.43
N CYS A 525 2.30 -16.99 -3.23
CA CYS A 525 1.61 -15.71 -3.37
C CYS A 525 0.75 -15.35 -2.13
N CYS A 526 0.17 -16.36 -1.48
CA CYS A 526 -0.63 -16.18 -0.26
C CYS A 526 0.21 -15.71 0.94
N CYS A 527 1.43 -16.26 1.11
CA CYS A 527 2.34 -15.81 2.18
C CYS A 527 2.84 -14.38 1.94
N LYS A 528 3.00 -13.96 0.68
CA LYS A 528 3.49 -12.61 0.35
C LYS A 528 2.46 -11.52 0.64
N LYS A 529 1.17 -11.76 0.38
CA LYS A 529 0.09 -10.81 0.74
C LYS A 529 -0.09 -10.67 2.26
N PHE A 530 0.08 -11.76 3.01
CA PHE A 530 0.03 -11.72 4.47
C PHE A 530 1.25 -10.99 5.07
N PHE A 531 2.45 -11.23 4.53
CA PHE A 531 3.68 -10.56 5.00
C PHE A 531 3.73 -9.06 4.65
N VAL A 532 3.22 -8.66 3.49
CA VAL A 532 3.20 -7.23 3.08
C VAL A 532 2.17 -6.44 3.90
N SER A 533 1.04 -7.04 4.28
CA SER A 533 0.04 -6.40 5.14
C SER A 533 0.58 -6.15 6.56
N VAL A 534 1.35 -7.10 7.11
CA VAL A 534 1.94 -7.00 8.46
C VAL A 534 3.18 -6.10 8.50
N MET A 535 3.90 -5.93 7.40
CA MET A 535 5.11 -5.09 7.35
C MET A 535 4.87 -3.64 6.89
N SER A 536 3.64 -3.24 6.55
CA SER A 536 3.34 -1.87 6.13
C SER A 536 3.35 -0.85 7.28
N SER A 537 3.57 -1.28 8.53
CA SER A 537 3.73 -0.36 9.67
C SER A 537 5.18 0.03 9.97
N GLU A 538 6.20 -0.53 9.32
CA GLU A 538 7.59 -0.11 9.56
C GLU A 538 8.44 -0.12 8.28
N THR A 539 9.00 1.06 7.98
CA THR A 539 10.10 1.37 7.04
C THR A 539 9.83 1.38 5.53
N LYS A 540 9.60 2.61 5.01
CA LYS A 540 9.87 3.02 3.62
C LYS A 540 11.39 2.93 3.36
N ALA A 541 11.82 2.08 2.44
CA ALA A 541 13.12 2.19 1.78
C ALA A 541 12.92 2.22 0.26
N LYS A 542 13.31 3.34 -0.36
CA LYS A 542 13.29 3.56 -1.83
C LYS A 542 14.27 2.61 -2.53
N THR A 543 13.81 1.92 -3.56
CA THR A 543 14.68 1.27 -4.55
C THR A 543 14.90 2.21 -5.75
N PRO A 544 16.14 2.39 -6.25
CA PRO A 544 16.38 3.14 -7.48
C PRO A 544 16.14 2.26 -8.72
N SER A 545 15.56 2.87 -9.75
CA SER A 545 15.34 2.35 -11.10
C SER A 545 16.64 2.33 -11.92
N GLY A 546 16.95 1.22 -12.60
CA GLY A 546 18.10 1.14 -13.51
C GLY A 546 18.01 -0.05 -14.49
N ASN A 547 18.33 0.24 -15.75
CA ASN A 547 18.07 -0.51 -16.98
C ASN A 547 18.50 -1.99 -17.11
N SER A 548 17.71 -2.70 -17.91
CA SER A 548 17.89 -4.04 -18.47
C SER A 548 19.04 -4.16 -19.48
N LYS A 549 19.93 -5.15 -19.27
CA LYS A 549 20.53 -6.08 -20.27
C LYS A 549 21.77 -6.86 -19.76
N ILE A 550 22.30 -6.56 -18.57
CA ILE A 550 23.48 -7.24 -17.99
C ILE A 550 23.14 -8.56 -17.25
N ASP A 551 21.87 -8.79 -16.90
CA ASP A 551 21.45 -9.79 -15.92
C ASP A 551 21.32 -11.26 -16.39
N ARG A 552 21.46 -11.56 -17.69
CA ARG A 552 21.25 -12.95 -18.18
C ARG A 552 22.47 -13.85 -18.06
N ARG A 553 23.70 -13.31 -18.12
CA ARG A 553 24.95 -14.11 -18.05
C ARG A 553 25.32 -14.49 -16.61
N ALA A 554 25.05 -13.61 -15.64
CA ALA A 554 25.32 -13.84 -14.21
C ALA A 554 24.42 -14.92 -13.58
N LYS A 555 23.15 -15.02 -14.03
CA LYS A 555 22.20 -16.04 -13.56
C LYS A 555 22.58 -17.48 -13.91
N GLY A 556 23.24 -17.70 -15.06
CA GLY A 556 23.67 -19.03 -15.49
C GLY A 556 24.78 -19.61 -14.61
N SER A 557 25.83 -18.81 -14.33
CA SER A 557 26.96 -19.21 -13.47
C SER A 557 26.53 -19.45 -12.02
N LEU A 558 25.60 -18.65 -11.51
CA LEU A 558 25.08 -18.80 -10.16
C LEU A 558 24.29 -20.10 -9.96
N ASN A 559 23.44 -20.45 -10.92
CA ASN A 559 22.67 -21.70 -10.86
C ASN A 559 23.59 -22.94 -10.91
N SER A 560 24.65 -22.91 -11.71
CA SER A 560 25.65 -23.99 -11.77
C SER A 560 26.35 -24.20 -10.43
N TYR A 561 26.76 -23.12 -9.75
CA TYR A 561 27.38 -23.20 -8.42
C TYR A 561 26.45 -23.82 -7.38
N LEU A 562 25.18 -23.38 -7.32
CA LEU A 562 24.21 -23.90 -6.37
C LEU A 562 23.89 -25.38 -6.61
N ILE A 563 23.86 -25.83 -7.87
CA ILE A 563 23.70 -27.26 -8.19
C ILE A 563 24.88 -28.07 -7.66
N ILE A 564 26.12 -27.61 -7.88
CA ILE A 564 27.34 -28.27 -7.39
C ILE A 564 27.35 -28.34 -5.86
N TYR A 565 26.98 -27.24 -5.19
CA TYR A 565 26.90 -27.21 -3.72
C TYR A 565 25.90 -28.22 -3.16
N ASN A 566 24.68 -28.27 -3.73
CA ASN A 566 23.65 -29.21 -3.29
C ASN A 566 24.07 -30.66 -3.56
N ALA A 567 24.72 -30.93 -4.70
CA ALA A 567 25.25 -32.26 -5.03
C ALA A 567 26.37 -32.69 -4.06
N ALA A 568 27.31 -31.79 -3.74
CA ALA A 568 28.38 -32.05 -2.79
C ALA A 568 27.85 -32.30 -1.36
N SER A 569 26.89 -31.49 -0.92
CA SER A 569 26.25 -31.63 0.39
C SER A 569 25.44 -32.92 0.48
N TRP A 570 24.73 -33.28 -0.59
CA TRP A 570 24.03 -34.56 -0.70
C TRP A 570 24.98 -35.76 -0.63
N ALA A 571 26.12 -35.71 -1.34
CA ALA A 571 27.14 -36.76 -1.30
C ALA A 571 27.75 -36.91 0.10
N GLY A 572 28.04 -35.80 0.77
CA GLY A 572 28.56 -35.78 2.15
C GLY A 572 27.62 -36.48 3.14
N TRP A 573 26.34 -36.13 3.14
CA TRP A 573 25.35 -36.77 4.01
C TRP A 573 25.06 -38.22 3.65
N THR A 574 25.12 -38.57 2.36
CA THR A 574 24.96 -39.96 1.89
C THR A 574 26.14 -40.83 2.35
N PHE A 575 27.36 -40.28 2.32
CA PHE A 575 28.54 -40.95 2.85
C PHE A 575 28.42 -41.18 4.36
N VAL A 576 28.04 -40.16 5.14
CA VAL A 576 27.78 -40.29 6.59
C VAL A 576 26.73 -41.37 6.86
N LEU A 577 25.61 -41.37 6.11
CA LEU A 577 24.56 -42.38 6.26
C LEU A 577 25.07 -43.79 5.97
N THR A 578 25.79 -43.96 4.86
CA THR A 578 26.27 -45.28 4.40
C THR A 578 27.28 -45.87 5.37
N VAL A 579 28.25 -45.07 5.82
CA VAL A 579 29.24 -45.52 6.80
C VAL A 579 28.55 -45.82 8.13
N SER A 580 27.58 -45.00 8.55
CA SER A 580 26.85 -45.24 9.80
C SER A 580 26.12 -46.58 9.80
N VAL A 581 25.44 -46.90 8.68
CA VAL A 581 24.70 -48.16 8.52
C VAL A 581 25.66 -49.35 8.43
N LEU A 582 26.73 -49.24 7.64
CA LEU A 582 27.72 -50.32 7.50
C LEU A 582 28.43 -50.66 8.82
N GLU A 583 28.76 -49.66 9.62
CA GLU A 583 29.41 -49.85 10.92
C GLU A 583 28.49 -50.56 11.92
N LEU A 584 27.20 -50.21 11.92
CA LEU A 584 26.19 -50.89 12.72
C LEU A 584 25.99 -52.35 12.29
N PHE A 585 26.06 -52.65 10.99
CA PHE A 585 25.99 -54.03 10.50
C PHE A 585 27.24 -54.85 10.85
N LYS A 586 28.45 -54.27 10.74
CA LYS A 586 29.71 -54.96 11.04
C LYS A 586 29.86 -55.30 12.53
N ASN A 587 29.41 -54.42 13.41
CA ASN A 587 29.56 -54.56 14.85
C ASN A 587 28.32 -55.17 15.53
N GLY A 588 27.42 -55.81 14.79
CA GLY A 588 26.25 -56.50 15.36
C GLY A 588 25.24 -55.58 16.04
N GLY A 589 25.16 -54.30 15.63
CA GLY A 589 24.29 -53.29 16.22
C GLY A 589 24.88 -52.54 17.42
N ASP A 590 26.17 -52.69 17.70
CA ASP A 590 26.83 -51.95 18.77
C ASP A 590 26.83 -50.43 18.49
N VAL A 591 26.02 -49.71 19.27
CA VAL A 591 25.70 -48.30 19.10
C VAL A 591 26.81 -47.39 19.63
N THR A 592 27.76 -47.93 20.39
CA THR A 592 28.73 -47.18 21.20
C THR A 592 29.98 -46.74 20.46
N LYS A 593 30.33 -47.44 19.36
CA LYS A 593 31.56 -47.22 18.58
C LYS A 593 31.38 -46.35 17.34
N LEU A 594 30.15 -45.91 17.07
CA LEU A 594 29.83 -45.20 15.84
C LEU A 594 30.63 -43.90 15.70
N TYR A 595 30.74 -43.13 16.79
CA TYR A 595 31.44 -41.84 16.79
C TYR A 595 32.90 -41.95 16.36
N ASP A 596 33.60 -43.02 16.73
CA ASP A 596 35.03 -43.17 16.42
C ASP A 596 35.28 -43.27 14.90
N THR A 597 34.30 -43.80 14.16
CA THR A 597 34.38 -43.97 12.71
C THR A 597 33.84 -42.74 11.96
N ILE A 598 32.75 -42.13 12.41
CA ILE A 598 32.07 -41.04 11.66
C ILE A 598 32.19 -39.64 12.25
N GLY A 599 32.67 -39.50 13.49
CA GLY A 599 32.58 -38.25 14.26
C GLY A 599 33.25 -37.06 13.57
N TRP A 600 34.43 -37.27 12.99
CA TRP A 600 35.11 -36.23 12.21
C TRP A 600 34.35 -35.86 10.93
N THR A 601 33.90 -36.87 10.18
CA THR A 601 33.17 -36.70 8.92
C THR A 601 31.85 -35.97 9.14
N LEU A 602 31.07 -36.37 10.16
CA LEU A 602 29.83 -35.71 10.57
C LEU A 602 30.08 -34.24 10.92
N THR A 603 31.17 -33.98 11.67
CA THR A 603 31.53 -32.62 12.08
C THR A 603 31.87 -31.73 10.90
N LEU A 604 32.63 -32.24 9.95
CA LEU A 604 33.00 -31.53 8.73
C LEU A 604 31.76 -31.22 7.88
N VAL A 605 30.93 -32.23 7.60
CA VAL A 605 29.71 -32.08 6.78
C VAL A 605 28.74 -31.09 7.42
N GLN A 606 28.55 -31.14 8.74
CA GLN A 606 27.68 -30.18 9.44
C GLN A 606 28.28 -28.77 9.47
N THR A 607 29.60 -28.62 9.56
CA THR A 607 30.28 -27.31 9.52
C THR A 607 30.12 -26.63 8.15
N CYS A 608 30.09 -27.40 7.07
CA CYS A 608 29.80 -26.88 5.72
C CYS A 608 28.40 -26.25 5.58
N ALA A 609 27.46 -26.53 6.49
CA ALA A 609 26.13 -25.90 6.49
C ALA A 609 26.17 -24.39 6.80
N ILE A 610 27.29 -23.86 7.32
CA ILE A 610 27.49 -22.41 7.48
C ILE A 610 27.39 -21.68 6.13
N LEU A 611 27.78 -22.34 5.03
CA LEU A 611 27.64 -21.77 3.69
C LEU A 611 26.19 -21.44 3.31
N GLU A 612 25.19 -22.13 3.89
CA GLU A 612 23.78 -21.80 3.66
C GLU A 612 23.42 -20.40 4.18
N ILE A 613 24.01 -20.00 5.32
CA ILE A 613 23.82 -18.66 5.89
C ILE A 613 24.43 -17.62 4.94
N PHE A 614 25.62 -17.90 4.41
CA PHE A 614 26.28 -17.02 3.44
C PHE A 614 25.51 -16.92 2.12
N HIS A 615 24.92 -18.01 1.63
CA HIS A 615 24.09 -17.97 0.42
C HIS A 615 22.85 -17.08 0.60
N ILE A 616 22.28 -17.01 1.80
CA ILE A 616 21.16 -16.11 2.11
C ILE A 616 21.64 -14.67 2.25
N LEU A 617 22.74 -14.42 2.98
CA LEU A 617 23.32 -13.09 3.17
C LEU A 617 23.75 -12.43 1.86
N LEU A 618 24.29 -13.23 0.93
CA LEU A 618 24.69 -12.78 -0.42
C LEU A 618 23.51 -12.76 -1.42
N GLY A 619 22.29 -13.09 -0.98
CA GLY A 619 21.09 -13.06 -1.82
C GLY A 619 21.02 -14.15 -2.90
N LEU A 620 21.86 -15.18 -2.80
CA LEU A 620 21.89 -16.31 -3.75
C LEU A 620 20.67 -17.23 -3.58
N VAL A 621 20.17 -17.37 -2.36
CA VAL A 621 18.99 -18.20 -2.02
C VAL A 621 18.01 -17.37 -1.18
N ARG A 622 16.72 -17.45 -1.51
CA ARG A 622 15.65 -16.73 -0.81
C ARG A 622 15.07 -17.58 0.34
N SER A 623 15.65 -17.46 1.52
CA SER A 623 15.16 -18.07 2.77
C SER A 623 15.24 -17.08 3.93
N PRO A 624 14.41 -17.21 5.00
CA PRO A 624 14.48 -16.32 6.14
C PRO A 624 15.78 -16.52 6.94
N LEU A 625 16.62 -15.49 6.98
CA LEU A 625 17.96 -15.54 7.57
C LEU A 625 17.96 -16.03 9.02
N ILE A 626 17.09 -15.46 9.87
CA ILE A 626 17.04 -15.75 11.31
C ILE A 626 16.74 -17.23 11.57
N THR A 627 15.78 -17.82 10.86
CA THR A 627 15.40 -19.22 11.06
C THR A 627 16.50 -20.17 10.60
N THR A 628 17.19 -19.86 9.48
CA THR A 628 18.31 -20.69 9.00
C THR A 628 19.52 -20.58 9.93
N MET A 629 19.82 -19.39 10.46
CA MET A 629 20.88 -19.22 11.45
C MET A 629 20.62 -20.03 12.72
N ILE A 630 19.39 -20.01 13.25
CA ILE A 630 19.03 -20.78 14.45
C ILE A 630 19.15 -22.29 14.18
N GLN A 631 18.68 -22.77 13.03
CA GLN A 631 18.75 -24.18 12.65
C GLN A 631 20.18 -24.69 12.44
N VAL A 632 21.05 -23.89 11.82
CA VAL A 632 22.46 -24.27 11.61
C VAL A 632 23.23 -24.15 12.92
N ALA A 633 23.02 -23.09 13.70
CA ALA A 633 23.68 -22.90 14.99
C ALA A 633 23.33 -23.99 16.01
N SER A 634 22.05 -24.41 16.09
CA SER A 634 21.64 -25.45 17.04
C SER A 634 22.40 -26.78 16.82
N ARG A 635 22.58 -27.18 15.56
CA ARG A 635 23.32 -28.38 15.18
C ARG A 635 24.83 -28.25 15.35
N LEU A 636 25.40 -27.06 15.08
CA LEU A 636 26.81 -26.80 15.33
C LEU A 636 27.14 -26.84 16.83
N ILE A 637 26.26 -26.30 17.67
CA ILE A 637 26.38 -26.39 19.13
C ILE A 637 26.41 -27.86 19.57
N LEU A 638 25.53 -28.71 19.03
CA LEU A 638 25.52 -30.14 19.36
C LEU A 638 26.83 -30.83 18.97
N VAL A 639 27.28 -30.65 17.74
CA VAL A 639 28.48 -31.35 17.25
C VAL A 639 29.75 -30.85 17.93
N TRP A 640 29.95 -29.53 18.04
CA TRP A 640 31.20 -28.95 18.57
C TRP A 640 31.21 -28.77 20.08
N LEU A 641 30.11 -28.31 20.68
CA LEU A 641 30.08 -27.95 22.11
C LEU A 641 29.59 -29.09 23.01
N ILE A 642 28.91 -30.10 22.44
CA ILE A 642 28.42 -31.26 23.20
C ILE A 642 29.22 -32.50 22.83
N VAL A 643 29.04 -33.03 21.60
CA VAL A 643 29.60 -34.34 21.22
C VAL A 643 31.13 -34.31 21.14
N TYR A 644 31.73 -33.26 20.57
CA TYR A 644 33.18 -33.12 20.53
C TYR A 644 33.77 -32.85 21.91
N LYS A 645 33.11 -32.05 22.76
CA LYS A 645 33.63 -31.62 24.05
C LYS A 645 33.47 -32.65 25.18
N PHE A 646 32.44 -33.50 25.13
CA PHE A 646 32.15 -34.52 26.14
C PHE A 646 32.30 -35.93 25.55
N PRO A 647 33.46 -36.59 25.74
CA PRO A 647 33.67 -37.95 25.27
C PRO A 647 32.64 -38.96 25.77
N GLU A 648 32.09 -38.76 26.97
CA GLU A 648 31.15 -39.65 27.65
C GLU A 648 29.80 -39.74 26.93
N VAL A 649 29.42 -38.68 26.22
CA VAL A 649 28.12 -38.57 25.52
C VAL A 649 28.16 -39.29 24.16
N ARG A 650 29.35 -39.60 23.63
CA ARG A 650 29.55 -40.20 22.31
C ARG A 650 29.11 -41.65 22.21
N SER A 651 29.20 -42.39 23.32
CA SER A 651 28.79 -43.79 23.40
C SER A 651 27.29 -43.96 23.66
N HIS A 652 26.55 -42.87 23.85
CA HIS A 652 25.12 -42.92 24.10
C HIS A 652 24.35 -43.22 22.82
N TRP A 653 23.32 -44.08 22.90
CA TRP A 653 22.52 -44.50 21.74
C TRP A 653 21.87 -43.31 20.99
N ALA A 654 21.60 -42.22 21.71
CA ALA A 654 21.04 -40.99 21.16
C ALA A 654 21.94 -40.36 20.08
N PHE A 655 23.26 -40.55 20.14
CA PHE A 655 24.18 -40.06 19.10
C PHE A 655 23.91 -40.75 17.76
N THR A 656 23.71 -42.06 17.79
CA THR A 656 23.43 -42.87 16.61
C THR A 656 22.05 -42.58 16.02
N SER A 657 21.01 -42.50 16.85
CA SER A 657 19.66 -42.16 16.37
C SER A 657 19.59 -40.75 15.80
N MET A 658 20.27 -39.77 16.41
CA MET A 658 20.40 -38.41 15.87
C MET A 658 21.08 -38.42 14.50
N THR A 659 22.23 -39.10 14.38
CA THR A 659 23.03 -39.09 13.15
C THR A 659 22.30 -39.75 11.97
N ILE A 660 21.59 -40.85 12.21
CA ILE A 660 20.78 -41.51 11.18
C ILE A 660 19.61 -40.60 10.78
N ALA A 661 18.89 -40.03 11.75
CA ALA A 661 17.74 -39.16 11.46
C ALA A 661 18.16 -37.91 10.67
N TRP A 662 19.26 -37.26 11.06
CA TRP A 662 19.83 -36.12 10.32
C TRP A 662 20.21 -36.52 8.92
N SER A 663 20.96 -37.60 8.75
CA SER A 663 21.48 -37.98 7.44
C SER A 663 20.35 -38.29 6.45
N ILE A 664 19.29 -38.98 6.88
CA ILE A 664 18.13 -39.26 6.01
C ILE A 664 17.40 -37.96 5.63
N ILE A 665 17.13 -37.07 6.58
CA ILE A 665 16.46 -35.78 6.30
C ILE A 665 17.29 -34.94 5.33
N GLU A 666 18.60 -34.82 5.58
CA GLU A 666 19.50 -33.97 4.81
C GLU A 666 19.73 -34.50 3.40
N CYS A 667 19.86 -35.83 3.23
CA CYS A 667 19.89 -36.45 1.91
C CYS A 667 18.64 -36.11 1.09
N ILE A 668 17.45 -36.20 1.68
CA ILE A 668 16.19 -35.84 1.00
C ILE A 668 16.17 -34.35 0.67
N ARG A 669 16.64 -33.49 1.58
CA ARG A 669 16.63 -32.04 1.44
C ARG A 669 17.53 -31.56 0.31
N TYR A 670 18.80 -31.95 0.32
CA TYR A 670 19.77 -31.52 -0.70
C TYR A 670 19.48 -32.15 -2.07
N ALA A 671 19.00 -33.40 -2.12
CA ALA A 671 18.52 -34.00 -3.36
C ALA A 671 17.36 -33.20 -3.96
N PHE A 672 16.40 -32.80 -3.12
CA PHE A 672 15.27 -32.01 -3.56
C PHE A 672 15.70 -30.63 -4.07
N TYR A 673 16.58 -29.93 -3.37
CA TYR A 673 17.05 -28.61 -3.80
C TYR A 673 17.89 -28.67 -5.07
N GLY A 674 18.79 -29.65 -5.20
CA GLY A 674 19.60 -29.86 -6.40
C GLY A 674 18.74 -30.16 -7.63
N LEU A 675 17.81 -31.12 -7.52
CA LEU A 675 16.94 -31.51 -8.64
C LEU A 675 15.95 -30.40 -9.03
N ASN A 676 15.43 -29.65 -8.05
CA ASN A 676 14.57 -28.50 -8.32
C ASN A 676 15.30 -27.39 -9.10
N LEU A 677 16.59 -27.15 -8.83
CA LEU A 677 17.42 -26.22 -9.62
C LEU A 677 17.68 -26.72 -11.04
N MET A 678 17.64 -28.03 -11.26
CA MET A 678 17.75 -28.67 -12.59
C MET A 678 16.40 -28.75 -13.33
N GLY A 679 15.30 -28.26 -12.74
CA GLY A 679 13.97 -28.27 -13.36
C GLY A 679 13.26 -29.63 -13.34
N SER A 680 13.79 -30.62 -12.60
CA SER A 680 13.18 -31.94 -12.43
C SER A 680 12.76 -32.12 -10.98
N GLN A 681 11.49 -32.42 -10.72
CA GLN A 681 11.00 -32.65 -9.37
C GLN A 681 10.22 -33.96 -9.30
N PRO A 682 10.87 -35.08 -8.93
CA PRO A 682 10.19 -36.37 -8.82
C PRO A 682 9.13 -36.35 -7.70
N GLU A 683 7.94 -36.87 -7.97
CA GLU A 683 6.83 -36.91 -7.01
C GLU A 683 7.16 -37.73 -5.76
N TRP A 684 7.90 -38.83 -5.90
CA TRP A 684 8.34 -39.65 -4.77
C TRP A 684 9.26 -38.88 -3.82
N LEU A 685 10.14 -38.01 -4.34
CA LEU A 685 11.06 -37.20 -3.54
C LEU A 685 10.32 -36.07 -2.81
N LEU A 686 9.33 -35.47 -3.49
CA LEU A 686 8.40 -34.53 -2.88
C LEU A 686 7.61 -35.18 -1.74
N TRP A 687 7.09 -36.40 -1.96
CA TRP A 687 6.39 -37.17 -0.92
C TRP A 687 7.29 -37.50 0.27
N CYS A 688 8.51 -37.97 0.03
CA CYS A 688 9.49 -38.25 1.09
C CYS A 688 9.77 -37.01 1.95
N ARG A 689 10.05 -35.86 1.32
CA ARG A 689 10.33 -34.59 2.01
C ARG A 689 9.22 -34.18 2.96
N TYR A 690 7.97 -34.27 2.51
CA TYR A 690 6.81 -33.81 3.28
C TYR A 690 6.13 -34.92 4.08
N THR A 691 6.68 -36.14 4.15
CA THR A 691 6.07 -37.23 4.94
C THR A 691 7.04 -37.80 5.97
N PHE A 692 8.35 -37.90 5.66
CA PHE A 692 9.31 -38.53 6.57
C PHE A 692 9.55 -37.74 7.87
N PHE A 693 9.24 -36.44 7.87
CA PHE A 693 9.39 -35.62 9.08
C PHE A 693 8.52 -36.09 10.25
N PHE A 694 7.40 -36.80 10.00
CA PHE A 694 6.54 -37.33 11.08
C PHE A 694 7.31 -38.23 12.05
N ILE A 695 8.30 -38.96 11.54
CA ILE A 695 9.11 -39.90 12.34
C ILE A 695 10.49 -39.30 12.60
N LEU A 696 11.16 -38.79 11.56
CA LEU A 696 12.55 -38.37 11.67
C LEU A 696 12.74 -37.09 12.49
N TYR A 697 11.74 -36.19 12.53
CA TYR A 697 11.85 -34.95 13.30
C TYR A 697 11.73 -35.19 14.82
N PRO A 698 10.74 -35.95 15.34
CA PRO A 698 10.73 -36.38 16.74
C PRO A 698 11.96 -37.18 17.15
N VAL A 699 12.41 -38.11 16.30
CA VAL A 699 13.62 -38.91 16.58
C VAL A 699 14.87 -38.03 16.64
N GLY A 700 15.05 -37.11 15.68
CA GLY A 700 16.19 -36.19 15.66
C GLY A 700 16.20 -35.26 16.87
N ALA A 701 15.17 -34.42 17.02
CA ALA A 701 15.12 -33.42 18.08
C ALA A 701 15.06 -34.04 19.50
N GLY A 702 14.41 -35.21 19.65
CA GLY A 702 14.42 -35.96 20.89
C GLY A 702 15.81 -36.47 21.25
N SER A 703 16.53 -37.03 20.27
CA SER A 703 17.91 -37.49 20.47
C SER A 703 18.86 -36.33 20.81
N GLU A 704 18.71 -35.18 20.15
CA GLU A 704 19.45 -33.95 20.46
C GLU A 704 19.24 -33.49 21.91
N SER A 705 17.99 -33.46 22.35
CA SER A 705 17.62 -33.06 23.72
C SER A 705 18.20 -34.01 24.77
N ILE A 706 18.20 -35.32 24.49
CA ILE A 706 18.80 -36.34 25.36
C ILE A 706 20.32 -36.15 25.46
N LEU A 707 21.01 -35.89 24.34
CA LEU A 707 22.46 -35.63 24.37
C LEU A 707 22.82 -34.37 25.16
N VAL A 708 22.01 -33.31 25.04
CA VAL A 708 22.16 -32.10 25.85
C VAL A 708 21.97 -32.43 27.34
N PHE A 709 20.92 -33.20 27.68
CA PHE A 709 20.63 -33.58 29.06
C PHE A 709 21.74 -34.44 29.68
N GLU A 710 22.22 -35.47 28.98
CA GLU A 710 23.32 -36.33 29.43
C GLU A 710 24.64 -35.58 29.61
N SER A 711 24.82 -34.45 28.92
CA SER A 711 26.01 -33.60 29.09
C SER A 711 25.99 -32.72 30.35
N LEU A 712 24.82 -32.50 30.98
CA LEU A 712 24.65 -31.63 32.16
C LEU A 712 25.53 -32.01 33.38
N PRO A 713 25.60 -33.28 33.83
CA PRO A 713 26.44 -33.66 34.97
C PRO A 713 27.95 -33.49 34.71
N PHE A 714 28.36 -33.44 33.44
CA PHE A 714 29.75 -33.18 33.05
C PHE A 714 29.99 -31.67 32.87
N ALA A 715 28.99 -30.94 32.38
CA ALA A 715 29.05 -29.49 32.19
C ALA A 715 29.24 -28.73 33.50
N ILE A 716 28.58 -29.15 34.59
CA ILE A 716 28.71 -28.50 35.90
C ILE A 716 30.12 -28.62 36.49
N LYS A 717 30.86 -29.69 36.14
CA LYS A 717 32.25 -29.88 36.55
C LYS A 717 33.23 -28.95 35.83
N ILE A 718 32.86 -28.44 34.65
CA ILE A 718 33.69 -27.53 33.86
C ILE A 718 33.44 -26.08 34.26
N SER A 719 32.17 -25.66 34.29
CA SER A 719 31.80 -24.30 34.69
C SER A 719 30.30 -24.19 34.99
N GLN A 720 29.96 -23.47 36.05
CA GLN A 720 28.57 -23.22 36.45
C GLN A 720 27.80 -22.39 35.42
N SER A 721 28.46 -21.47 34.72
CA SER A 721 27.83 -20.72 33.62
C SER A 721 27.49 -21.61 32.43
N TYR A 722 28.34 -22.60 32.14
CA TYR A 722 28.15 -23.53 31.03
C TYR A 722 26.96 -24.47 31.28
N TYR A 723 26.79 -24.92 32.53
CA TYR A 723 25.62 -25.67 32.96
C TYR A 723 24.32 -24.91 32.73
N TRP A 724 24.22 -23.66 33.21
CA TRP A 724 23.01 -22.84 33.03
C TRP A 724 22.68 -22.52 31.58
N ILE A 725 23.70 -22.37 30.72
CA ILE A 725 23.51 -22.20 29.27
C ILE A 725 22.85 -23.45 28.66
N LEU A 726 23.32 -24.65 29.01
CA LEU A 726 22.74 -25.90 28.50
C LEU A 726 21.34 -26.17 29.04
N VAL A 727 21.08 -25.84 30.31
CA VAL A 727 19.73 -25.90 30.89
C VAL A 727 18.78 -24.94 30.15
N THR A 728 19.23 -23.72 29.87
CA THR A 728 18.45 -22.74 29.10
C THR A 728 18.18 -23.24 27.68
N LEU A 729 19.17 -23.84 27.03
CA LEU A 729 19.02 -24.46 25.71
C LEU A 729 17.94 -25.55 25.73
N LEU A 730 17.95 -26.44 26.74
CA LEU A 730 16.96 -27.52 26.88
C LEU A 730 15.53 -26.97 27.09
N LEU A 731 15.38 -25.91 27.88
CA LEU A 731 14.09 -25.23 28.09
C LEU A 731 13.52 -24.61 26.81
N ILE A 732 14.38 -24.09 25.92
CA ILE A 732 13.97 -23.53 24.63
C ILE A 732 13.58 -24.62 23.62
N TYR A 733 14.19 -25.80 23.70
CA TYR A 733 13.96 -26.91 22.77
C TYR A 733 12.51 -27.41 22.78
N VAL A 734 11.87 -27.50 23.96
CA VAL A 734 10.51 -28.02 24.13
C VAL A 734 9.44 -27.18 23.38
N PRO A 735 9.32 -25.86 23.60
CA PRO A 735 8.37 -25.04 22.84
C PRO A 735 8.77 -24.91 21.36
N GLY A 736 10.07 -24.85 21.06
CA GLY A 736 10.57 -24.79 19.68
C GLY A 736 10.18 -26.01 18.86
N PHE A 737 10.26 -27.20 19.44
CA PHE A 737 9.86 -28.45 18.82
C PHE A 737 8.37 -28.45 18.44
N TYR A 738 7.48 -28.06 19.36
CA TYR A 738 6.04 -28.02 19.10
C TYR A 738 5.67 -27.06 17.96
N ILE A 739 6.23 -25.85 17.98
CA ILE A 739 5.94 -24.82 16.97
C ILE A 739 6.43 -25.26 15.59
N MET A 740 7.65 -25.79 15.48
CA MET A 740 8.20 -26.22 14.20
C MET A 740 7.53 -27.49 13.68
N TYR A 741 7.21 -28.45 14.55
CA TYR A 741 6.54 -29.68 14.15
C TYR A 741 5.13 -29.42 13.61
N THR A 742 4.34 -28.60 14.31
CA THR A 742 3.00 -28.19 13.85
C THR A 742 3.06 -27.40 12.54
N HIS A 743 4.08 -26.55 12.37
CA HIS A 743 4.32 -25.84 11.11
C HIS A 743 4.60 -26.80 9.94
N MET A 744 5.42 -27.84 10.12
CA MET A 744 5.68 -28.85 9.08
C MET A 744 4.43 -29.66 8.71
N ILE A 745 3.55 -29.95 9.68
CA ILE A 745 2.24 -30.58 9.42
C ILE A 745 1.35 -29.67 8.57
N SER A 746 1.32 -28.37 8.89
CA SER A 746 0.59 -27.38 8.09
C SER A 746 1.14 -27.31 6.65
N GLN A 747 2.47 -27.31 6.49
CA GLN A 747 3.10 -27.33 5.17
C GLN A 747 2.69 -28.55 4.36
N ARG A 748 2.72 -29.76 4.93
CA ARG A 748 2.27 -30.98 4.27
C ARG A 748 0.80 -30.92 3.85
N ARG A 749 -0.08 -30.41 4.72
CA ARG A 749 -1.51 -30.22 4.39
C ARG A 749 -1.68 -29.25 3.22
N LYS A 750 -0.83 -28.23 3.09
CA LYS A 750 -0.85 -27.33 1.92
C LYS A 750 -0.36 -28.02 0.65
N THR A 751 0.66 -28.88 0.73
CA THR A 751 1.20 -29.58 -0.46
C THR A 751 0.33 -30.73 -0.95
N PHE A 752 -0.32 -31.48 -0.06
CA PHE A 752 -1.10 -32.68 -0.43
C PHE A 752 -2.60 -32.63 -0.08
N GLY A 753 -3.05 -31.62 0.67
CA GLY A 753 -4.43 -31.47 1.13
C GLY A 753 -5.30 -30.69 0.16
N LYS A 754 -5.60 -31.29 -0.99
CA LYS A 754 -6.82 -30.98 -1.77
C LYS A 754 -7.44 -32.29 -2.24
N GLY A 755 -8.34 -32.82 -1.41
CA GLY A 755 -9.12 -34.01 -1.73
C GLY A 755 -10.43 -34.05 -0.94
N LYS A 756 -11.53 -33.65 -1.61
CA LYS A 756 -12.96 -33.73 -1.22
C LYS A 756 -13.38 -32.72 -0.12
N VAL A 757 -14.49 -31.99 -0.25
CA VAL A 757 -15.85 -32.41 -0.61
C VAL A 757 -16.62 -31.26 -1.29
N LYS A 758 -17.13 -31.50 -2.51
CA LYS A 758 -18.39 -30.88 -2.99
C LYS A 758 -19.52 -31.43 -2.10
N LYS A 759 -20.29 -30.57 -1.44
CA LYS A 759 -21.61 -30.93 -0.94
C LYS A 759 -22.63 -30.15 -1.77
N ASN A 760 -23.61 -30.92 -2.23
CA ASN A 760 -24.72 -30.55 -3.11
C ASN A 760 -25.47 -29.32 -2.62
#